data_AF-A0A7W1LN58-F1
#
_entry.id   AF-A0A7W1LN58-F1
#
_cell.length_a   1.000
_cell.length_b   1.000
_cell.length_c   1.000
_cell.angle_alpha   90.00
_cell.angle_beta   90.00
_cell.angle_gamma   90.00
#
_symmetry.space_group_name_H-M   'P 1'
#
loop_
_entity.id
_entity.type
_entity.pdbx_description
1 polymer ?
#
loop_
_entity_poly.entity_id
_entity_poly.type
_entity_poly.pdbx_seq_one_letter_code
_entity_poly.pdbx_strand_id
1 'polypeptide(L)'
;PGSGVRPVFETVVLNVQGGASDAFIHFIDARTSTVHIRENAELNLAQETPAEDVQAFDAPTSSAFEGSFGPGPLCGPAEGPYSVPAGTQSIIVTATSPGNDIILNLQRPAGTTVASSDIPVGANPEVLVYEPAGGITPGNYFVEVCPFSAAEPAPPVYAGSITINDASSTSVPYPPRWNFFEANPPLDLSDTDTRILACWEEVRPGVDVPNPLCEMELFNLASRATWDFDPDLQRPSFTTKGNAASTAEAWLSPLTPAEQYRPVRSNRQYDAEWQNTWQNADCNQSVFGQPVVGGRPSPVAGGNDIDSAIINLFSQHNRMHDWSYFLGFTERNFNMQQSNFGLSGEEDDPEIGNAQAGAVTGGAPSYLGRDNANQITLQDGVPGITNMYLWQPIAAAFYAPCVDGDFDQAVIGHEYTHAISTRMIGGADGGISSNQGRAMGESYSDLTAVEYLNEYGFVPTDDEDPFSVGAYVTGNGETGIRNYNMRKSPLNYSDIGYDFVCNAALIGPPVEPACSDGRTQVHADGEIWSATQFDVRKALVQKYNASFPASNKDLQARCADNELAPDKCPGNRRWMQLIFDSYLMLGSDLSMLDSRNAMLGADMMRFGGANQTELWRAFAKRGLGQFASDSRVEGEGEDAETLSDGDTIDGAANYETPRETNEGRVKFRPRAIDESGRPFLTNAKIYVGRYEAGAVPIADTDPSTSLQNKASFVPGTYEFLIQADGYGMQRVRYTVQPGADPLRVLVVDMPTNWASRSTSVGGDAATISGDGINKNKLIDDTEATNWAAMGMNNLLVDPTVTVDLAGADAHLVGRVRVSAMLRPRDDQDPGDDDTTPGEEVGDTGSQSRFSAMREFRVLTCNAKTALANCTTPVEFTQVYPVPGSPAAVEFDAGTPRPLAPNLIIKEFDVKDSMATHVRLIALDNQCTGQAAYHIDDADPTNNADCRTSPQVNNLRAAELQVLSHAGSTAVVQDPV
;
A
#
# COMPACT_ATOMS: atom_id res chain seq x y z
N PRO A 1 -26.84 -5.49 35.13
CA PRO A 1 -26.08 -5.99 36.31
C PRO A 1 -25.49 -4.82 37.10
N GLY A 2 -25.55 -4.84 38.43
CA GLY A 2 -25.06 -3.75 39.29
C GLY A 2 -23.53 -3.72 39.41
N SER A 3 -22.98 -2.50 39.46
CA SER A 3 -21.57 -2.09 39.41
C SER A 3 -20.58 -2.92 40.26
N GLY A 4 -19.99 -3.96 39.68
CA GLY A 4 -18.83 -4.66 40.23
C GLY A 4 -18.23 -5.69 39.27
N VAL A 5 -16.90 -5.67 39.10
CA VAL A 5 -16.16 -6.60 38.23
C VAL A 5 -15.98 -7.96 38.93
N ARG A 6 -16.23 -9.07 38.21
CA ARG A 6 -15.92 -10.43 38.65
C ARG A 6 -15.20 -11.23 37.56
N PRO A 7 -14.19 -12.04 37.92
CA PRO A 7 -13.56 -12.94 36.97
C PRO A 7 -14.52 -14.08 36.61
N VAL A 8 -14.67 -14.32 35.31
CA VAL A 8 -15.45 -15.43 34.72
C VAL A 8 -14.56 -16.26 33.82
N PHE A 9 -14.89 -17.55 33.67
CA PHE A 9 -14.35 -18.38 32.61
C PHE A 9 -15.38 -18.45 31.48
N GLU A 10 -14.97 -18.10 30.27
CA GLU A 10 -15.71 -18.41 29.04
C GLU A 10 -15.18 -19.74 28.50
N THR A 11 -16.07 -20.68 28.23
CA THR A 11 -15.70 -21.99 27.68
C THR A 11 -16.69 -22.36 26.57
N VAL A 12 -16.15 -22.55 25.36
CA VAL A 12 -16.89 -23.00 24.17
C VAL A 12 -16.55 -24.47 23.95
N VAL A 13 -17.55 -25.36 24.03
CA VAL A 13 -17.37 -26.81 23.86
C VAL A 13 -17.86 -27.21 22.48
N LEU A 14 -16.92 -27.55 21.58
CA LEU A 14 -17.18 -27.78 20.16
C LEU A 14 -17.27 -29.27 19.77
N ASN A 15 -16.94 -30.22 20.67
CA ASN A 15 -17.00 -31.65 20.38
C ASN A 15 -17.12 -32.49 21.67
N VAL A 16 -17.98 -33.52 21.65
CA VAL A 16 -18.08 -34.52 22.72
C VAL A 16 -17.99 -35.92 22.11
N GLN A 17 -16.96 -36.68 22.49
CA GLN A 17 -16.72 -38.02 21.93
C GLN A 17 -17.83 -39.00 22.35
N GLY A 18 -18.73 -39.34 21.41
CA GLY A 18 -19.74 -40.41 21.57
C GLY A 18 -21.15 -39.97 22.00
N GLY A 19 -21.50 -38.68 21.91
CA GLY A 19 -22.87 -38.15 22.12
C GLY A 19 -23.28 -37.16 21.02
N ALA A 20 -24.55 -36.74 21.01
CA ALA A 20 -24.99 -35.60 20.22
C ALA A 20 -24.35 -34.32 20.77
N SER A 21 -23.82 -33.48 19.88
CA SER A 21 -23.07 -32.27 20.20
C SER A 21 -24.02 -31.10 20.39
N ASP A 22 -24.21 -30.67 21.64
CA ASP A 22 -24.87 -29.41 21.97
C ASP A 22 -23.77 -28.36 22.24
N ALA A 23 -23.68 -27.31 21.42
CA ALA A 23 -22.78 -26.19 21.71
C ALA A 23 -23.37 -25.37 22.86
N PHE A 24 -22.58 -25.07 23.90
CA PHE A 24 -23.02 -24.22 25.01
C PHE A 24 -21.98 -23.13 25.28
N ILE A 25 -22.46 -21.91 25.49
CA ILE A 25 -21.67 -20.82 26.09
C ILE A 25 -22.00 -20.80 27.59
N HIS A 26 -20.96 -20.86 28.42
CA HIS A 26 -21.09 -20.78 29.87
C HIS A 26 -20.34 -19.56 30.41
N PHE A 27 -21.03 -18.75 31.22
CA PHE A 27 -20.39 -17.76 32.08
C PHE A 27 -20.41 -18.27 33.52
N ILE A 28 -19.25 -18.78 33.94
CA ILE A 28 -19.07 -19.40 35.25
C ILE A 28 -18.31 -18.41 36.13
N ASP A 29 -18.88 -18.02 37.27
CA ASP A 29 -18.16 -17.21 38.26
C ASP A 29 -16.98 -18.00 38.80
N ALA A 30 -15.77 -17.50 38.52
CA ALA A 30 -14.52 -18.21 38.78
C ALA A 30 -14.23 -18.42 40.27
N ARG A 31 -14.94 -17.75 41.18
CA ARG A 31 -14.73 -17.84 42.63
C ARG A 31 -15.73 -18.75 43.33
N THR A 32 -16.94 -18.83 42.80
CA THR A 32 -18.04 -19.59 43.42
C THR A 32 -18.42 -20.84 42.63
N SER A 33 -17.91 -20.98 41.40
CA SER A 33 -18.31 -22.01 40.44
C SER A 33 -19.80 -21.99 40.11
N THR A 34 -20.47 -20.89 40.43
CA THR A 34 -21.88 -20.68 40.10
C THR A 34 -21.97 -20.35 38.62
N VAL A 35 -22.74 -21.14 37.89
CA VAL A 35 -23.07 -20.86 36.49
C VAL A 35 -24.13 -19.77 36.49
N HIS A 36 -23.76 -18.56 36.07
CA HIS A 36 -24.71 -17.44 36.00
C HIS A 36 -25.47 -17.45 34.69
N ILE A 37 -24.79 -17.85 33.62
CA ILE A 37 -25.38 -18.01 32.30
C ILE A 37 -24.92 -19.37 31.77
N ARG A 38 -25.89 -20.18 31.38
CA ARG A 38 -25.72 -21.36 30.53
C ARG A 38 -26.62 -21.11 29.34
N GLU A 39 -26.01 -20.84 28.21
CA GLU A 39 -26.71 -20.61 26.96
C GLU A 39 -26.44 -21.79 26.04
N ASN A 40 -27.52 -22.44 25.59
CA ASN A 40 -27.43 -23.46 24.58
C ASN A 40 -27.33 -22.74 23.23
N ALA A 41 -26.18 -22.83 22.57
CA ALA A 41 -25.96 -22.27 21.24
C ALA A 41 -26.67 -23.08 20.13
N GLU A 42 -27.35 -24.18 20.47
CA GLU A 42 -28.28 -24.89 19.59
C GLU A 42 -29.74 -24.39 19.68
N LEU A 43 -29.99 -23.20 20.24
CA LEU A 43 -31.33 -22.58 20.29
C LEU A 43 -31.65 -21.62 19.12
N ASN A 44 -31.14 -21.93 17.93
CA ASN A 44 -31.73 -21.47 16.65
C ASN A 44 -32.40 -22.60 15.85
N LEU A 45 -32.59 -23.78 16.45
CA LEU A 45 -33.12 -24.94 15.73
C LEU A 45 -33.96 -25.84 16.65
N ALA A 46 -35.18 -25.39 17.02
CA ALA A 46 -36.34 -26.26 17.27
C ALA A 46 -37.56 -25.48 17.82
N GLN A 47 -38.44 -25.05 16.92
CA GLN A 47 -39.88 -25.25 17.12
C GLN A 47 -40.48 -25.82 15.84
N GLU A 48 -40.23 -27.11 15.58
CA GLU A 48 -41.07 -27.87 14.66
C GLU A 48 -42.20 -28.56 15.45
N THR A 49 -43.39 -28.00 15.30
CA THR A 49 -44.63 -28.78 15.40
C THR A 49 -44.71 -29.73 14.19
N PRO A 50 -45.26 -30.95 14.33
CA PRO A 50 -45.24 -31.95 13.26
C PRO A 50 -45.92 -31.48 11.97
N ALA A 51 -45.30 -31.82 10.84
CA ALA A 51 -45.78 -31.57 9.48
C ALA A 51 -47.10 -32.29 9.18
N GLU A 52 -48.19 -31.53 9.12
CA GLU A 52 -49.34 -31.83 8.25
C GLU A 52 -49.83 -30.48 7.64
N ASP A 53 -49.85 -30.44 6.30
CA ASP A 53 -50.35 -29.36 5.41
C ASP A 53 -49.55 -28.04 5.31
N VAL A 54 -48.41 -28.05 4.62
CA VAL A 54 -47.78 -26.82 4.08
C VAL A 54 -48.47 -26.45 2.76
N GLN A 55 -49.33 -25.44 2.80
CA GLN A 55 -49.73 -24.68 1.61
C GLN A 55 -48.59 -23.72 1.25
N ALA A 56 -48.30 -23.58 -0.05
CA ALA A 56 -47.37 -22.57 -0.55
C ALA A 56 -47.84 -21.17 -0.15
N PHE A 57 -46.96 -20.40 0.51
CA PHE A 57 -47.15 -18.97 0.77
C PHE A 57 -46.64 -18.16 -0.43
N ASP A 58 -47.31 -17.06 -0.75
CA ASP A 58 -46.89 -16.16 -1.82
C ASP A 58 -45.67 -15.32 -1.35
N ALA A 59 -44.78 -14.94 -2.26
CA ALA A 59 -43.61 -14.12 -1.92
C ALA A 59 -44.03 -12.74 -1.34
N PRO A 60 -43.24 -12.16 -0.40
CA PRO A 60 -43.53 -10.84 0.15
C PRO A 60 -43.62 -9.81 -0.97
N THR A 61 -44.66 -8.97 -0.91
CA THR A 61 -44.87 -7.91 -1.89
C THR A 61 -44.26 -6.62 -1.36
N SER A 62 -43.19 -6.16 -2.02
CA SER A 62 -42.54 -4.87 -1.74
C SER A 62 -42.98 -3.82 -2.76
N SER A 63 -43.20 -2.59 -2.31
CA SER A 63 -43.54 -1.44 -3.14
C SER A 63 -42.73 -0.24 -2.70
N ALA A 64 -42.00 0.37 -3.64
CA ALA A 64 -41.26 1.61 -3.40
C ALA A 64 -42.21 2.82 -3.35
N PHE A 65 -41.77 3.88 -2.66
CA PHE A 65 -42.39 5.19 -2.68
C PHE A 65 -41.36 6.29 -2.54
N GLU A 66 -41.70 7.46 -3.07
CA GLU A 66 -40.87 8.66 -3.00
C GLU A 66 -41.78 9.87 -2.84
N GLY A 67 -41.31 10.89 -2.12
CA GLY A 67 -42.10 12.07 -1.87
C GLY A 67 -41.28 13.22 -1.31
N SER A 68 -41.98 14.28 -0.91
CA SER A 68 -41.36 15.43 -0.26
C SER A 68 -42.27 16.02 0.80
N PHE A 69 -41.69 16.62 1.84
CA PHE A 69 -42.42 17.44 2.81
C PHE A 69 -42.24 18.94 2.50
N GLY A 70 -43.27 19.73 2.82
CA GLY A 70 -43.27 21.19 2.58
C GLY A 70 -42.47 21.95 3.65
N PRO A 71 -42.17 23.25 3.45
CA PRO A 71 -41.47 24.05 4.46
C PRO A 71 -42.29 24.15 5.77
N GLY A 72 -41.73 23.64 6.86
CA GLY A 72 -42.36 23.56 8.20
C GLY A 72 -42.60 22.11 8.67
N PRO A 73 -43.27 21.88 9.81
CA PRO A 73 -43.46 20.55 10.41
C PRO A 73 -44.58 19.76 9.71
N LEU A 74 -44.75 19.94 8.39
CA LEU A 74 -45.82 19.31 7.62
C LEU A 74 -45.30 18.00 7.03
N CYS A 75 -45.94 16.89 7.37
CA CYS A 75 -45.64 15.60 6.75
C CYS A 75 -45.86 15.63 5.23
N GLY A 76 -45.16 14.75 4.52
CA GLY A 76 -45.44 14.46 3.13
C GLY A 76 -46.84 13.87 2.92
N PRO A 77 -47.33 13.82 1.68
CA PRO A 77 -48.59 13.14 1.39
C PRO A 77 -48.51 11.66 1.83
N ALA A 78 -49.62 11.12 2.34
CA ALA A 78 -49.68 9.72 2.69
C ALA A 78 -49.61 8.85 1.42
N GLU A 79 -48.49 8.15 1.24
CA GLU A 79 -48.20 7.27 0.12
C GLU A 79 -49.05 6.00 0.18
N GLY A 80 -49.59 5.56 -0.95
CA GLY A 80 -50.52 4.44 -1.05
C GLY A 80 -51.78 4.77 -1.89
N PRO A 81 -52.83 3.94 -1.84
CA PRO A 81 -53.03 2.82 -0.92
C PRO A 81 -52.17 1.60 -1.26
N TYR A 82 -51.58 0.99 -0.24
CA TYR A 82 -51.00 -0.35 -0.32
C TYR A 82 -52.04 -1.39 0.10
N SER A 83 -52.36 -2.29 -0.82
CA SER A 83 -53.38 -3.31 -0.62
C SER A 83 -52.83 -4.44 0.26
N VAL A 84 -53.32 -4.54 1.49
CA VAL A 84 -52.96 -5.59 2.43
C VAL A 84 -54.00 -6.71 2.40
N PRO A 85 -53.68 -7.91 1.88
CA PRO A 85 -54.63 -9.01 1.73
C PRO A 85 -55.03 -9.66 3.07
N ALA A 86 -56.05 -10.52 3.01
CA ALA A 86 -56.40 -11.38 4.14
C ALA A 86 -55.28 -12.40 4.38
N GLY A 87 -54.82 -12.51 5.63
CA GLY A 87 -53.70 -13.38 6.00
C GLY A 87 -52.37 -12.65 6.17
N THR A 88 -52.29 -11.33 5.96
CA THR A 88 -51.07 -10.54 6.29
C THR A 88 -50.75 -10.61 7.77
N GLN A 89 -49.47 -10.79 8.08
CA GLN A 89 -48.93 -11.00 9.41
C GLN A 89 -47.97 -9.89 9.82
N SER A 90 -47.22 -9.29 8.88
CA SER A 90 -46.37 -8.11 9.15
C SER A 90 -46.41 -7.07 8.02
N ILE A 91 -46.21 -5.80 8.39
CA ILE A 91 -45.93 -4.69 7.47
C ILE A 91 -44.63 -4.03 7.92
N ILE A 92 -43.66 -3.95 7.01
CA ILE A 92 -42.37 -3.28 7.25
C ILE A 92 -42.31 -2.05 6.35
N VAL A 93 -42.02 -0.89 6.92
CA VAL A 93 -41.82 0.36 6.20
C VAL A 93 -40.42 0.85 6.48
N THR A 94 -39.67 1.17 5.43
CA THR A 94 -38.35 1.80 5.53
C THR A 94 -38.37 3.10 4.76
N ALA A 95 -37.83 4.18 5.29
CA ALA A 95 -37.61 5.40 4.52
C ALA A 95 -36.31 6.07 4.92
N THR A 96 -35.74 6.83 3.99
CA THR A 96 -34.59 7.69 4.24
C THR A 96 -34.86 9.07 3.69
N SER A 97 -34.35 10.09 4.39
CA SER A 97 -34.27 11.46 3.90
C SER A 97 -32.83 11.95 4.14
N PRO A 98 -32.00 12.07 3.09
CA PRO A 98 -30.60 12.43 3.26
C PRO A 98 -30.41 13.74 4.03
N GLY A 99 -29.65 13.68 5.14
CA GLY A 99 -29.36 14.83 5.99
C GLY A 99 -30.53 15.34 6.85
N ASN A 100 -31.68 14.66 6.83
CA ASN A 100 -32.86 14.99 7.62
C ASN A 100 -33.21 13.85 8.57
N ASP A 101 -33.79 14.21 9.70
CA ASP A 101 -34.40 13.24 10.62
C ASP A 101 -35.90 13.13 10.32
N ILE A 102 -36.43 11.91 10.25
CA ILE A 102 -37.78 11.64 9.78
C ILE A 102 -38.52 10.65 10.67
N ILE A 103 -39.82 10.87 10.80
CA ILE A 103 -40.75 9.99 11.48
C ILE A 103 -41.55 9.23 10.44
N LEU A 104 -41.59 7.90 10.56
CA LEU A 104 -42.46 7.05 9.76
C LEU A 104 -43.79 6.85 10.48
N ASN A 105 -44.90 7.08 9.76
CA ASN A 105 -46.24 6.78 10.22
C ASN A 105 -46.91 5.80 9.26
N LEU A 106 -47.27 4.61 9.74
CA LEU A 106 -48.16 3.70 9.04
C LEU A 106 -49.60 4.06 9.39
N GLN A 107 -50.44 4.32 8.40
CA GLN A 107 -51.82 4.79 8.59
C GLN A 107 -52.86 3.81 8.04
N ARG A 108 -53.98 3.66 8.77
CA ARG A 108 -55.19 2.96 8.31
C ARG A 108 -56.45 3.43 9.05
N PRO A 109 -57.48 3.96 8.34
CA PRO A 109 -57.41 4.49 6.98
C PRO A 109 -56.45 5.70 6.90
N ALA A 110 -56.24 6.27 5.71
CA ALA A 110 -55.45 7.50 5.56
C ALA A 110 -55.88 8.58 6.57
N GLY A 111 -54.91 9.18 7.25
CA GLY A 111 -55.08 10.15 8.34
C GLY A 111 -55.25 9.53 9.74
N THR A 112 -55.18 8.21 9.91
CA THR A 112 -55.21 7.53 11.22
C THR A 112 -53.99 6.64 11.39
N THR A 113 -53.00 7.07 12.16
CA THR A 113 -51.78 6.31 12.44
C THR A 113 -52.06 5.06 13.28
N VAL A 114 -51.60 3.90 12.80
CA VAL A 114 -51.67 2.61 13.48
C VAL A 114 -50.32 2.16 14.04
N ALA A 115 -49.22 2.67 13.50
CA ALA A 115 -47.87 2.53 14.04
C ALA A 115 -47.00 3.73 13.63
N SER A 116 -46.00 4.04 14.45
CA SER A 116 -45.05 5.11 14.20
C SER A 116 -43.65 4.67 14.61
N SER A 117 -42.62 5.16 13.92
CA SER A 117 -41.21 4.96 14.25
C SER A 117 -40.44 6.26 14.09
N ASP A 118 -39.48 6.45 14.98
CA ASP A 118 -38.63 7.64 15.12
C ASP A 118 -37.29 7.20 15.73
N ILE A 119 -36.27 6.96 14.89
CA ILE A 119 -34.91 6.57 15.28
C ILE A 119 -34.05 7.85 15.36
N PRO A 120 -33.17 8.00 16.37
CA PRO A 120 -32.40 9.24 16.54
C PRO A 120 -31.61 9.73 15.31
N VAL A 121 -31.52 11.05 15.16
CA VAL A 121 -30.68 11.78 14.19
C VAL A 121 -29.35 11.08 13.91
N GLY A 122 -29.08 10.76 12.64
CA GLY A 122 -27.85 10.12 12.15
C GLY A 122 -27.97 8.61 11.88
N ALA A 123 -29.06 7.96 12.32
CA ALA A 123 -29.30 6.53 12.12
C ALA A 123 -30.27 6.23 10.96
N ASN A 124 -30.10 6.92 9.83
CA ASN A 124 -30.86 6.61 8.61
C ASN A 124 -30.42 5.26 7.99
N PRO A 125 -31.35 4.45 7.44
CA PRO A 125 -32.78 4.72 7.23
C PRO A 125 -33.68 4.54 8.47
N GLU A 126 -34.80 5.27 8.50
CA GLU A 126 -35.91 5.07 9.44
C GLU A 126 -36.64 3.75 9.14
N VAL A 127 -36.92 2.93 10.15
CA VAL A 127 -37.54 1.60 9.98
C VAL A 127 -38.67 1.37 10.96
N LEU A 128 -39.88 1.16 10.43
CA LEU A 128 -41.10 0.83 11.16
C LEU A 128 -41.53 -0.60 10.85
N VAL A 129 -41.69 -1.42 11.89
CA VAL A 129 -42.26 -2.78 11.80
C VAL A 129 -43.60 -2.80 12.53
N TYR A 130 -44.68 -3.19 11.85
CA TYR A 130 -46.03 -3.25 12.39
C TYR A 130 -46.56 -4.69 12.44
N GLU A 131 -46.71 -5.21 13.66
CA GLU A 131 -47.15 -6.58 13.97
C GLU A 131 -48.09 -6.58 15.19
N PRO A 132 -49.33 -6.09 15.07
CA PRO A 132 -50.24 -5.97 16.19
C PRO A 132 -50.68 -7.35 16.72
N ALA A 133 -50.79 -7.49 18.04
CA ALA A 133 -51.34 -8.68 18.68
C ALA A 133 -52.78 -8.94 18.18
N GLY A 134 -52.97 -10.03 17.44
CA GLY A 134 -54.24 -10.38 16.77
C GLY A 134 -54.19 -10.40 15.24
N GLY A 135 -53.03 -10.12 14.63
CA GLY A 135 -52.81 -10.16 13.19
C GLY A 135 -53.20 -8.84 12.49
N ILE A 136 -52.77 -8.67 11.24
CA ILE A 136 -53.00 -7.43 10.51
C ILE A 136 -54.37 -7.43 9.88
N THR A 137 -55.14 -6.37 10.12
CA THR A 137 -56.48 -6.26 9.52
C THR A 137 -56.34 -5.96 8.03
N PRO A 138 -56.96 -6.75 7.13
CA PRO A 138 -56.86 -6.56 5.68
C PRO A 138 -57.45 -5.22 5.23
N GLY A 139 -56.92 -4.66 4.15
CA GLY A 139 -57.40 -3.41 3.56
C GLY A 139 -56.28 -2.49 3.12
N ASN A 140 -56.60 -1.22 2.89
CA ASN A 140 -55.64 -0.24 2.39
C ASN A 140 -54.87 0.40 3.55
N TYR A 141 -53.55 0.34 3.48
CA TYR A 141 -52.63 1.06 4.35
C TYR A 141 -51.94 2.18 3.58
N PHE A 142 -51.47 3.18 4.31
CA PHE A 142 -50.75 4.33 3.75
C PHE A 142 -49.51 4.60 4.59
N VAL A 143 -48.45 5.10 3.96
CA VAL A 143 -47.21 5.51 4.64
C VAL A 143 -47.12 7.02 4.60
N GLU A 144 -47.02 7.67 5.75
CA GLU A 144 -46.75 9.10 5.85
C GLU A 144 -45.36 9.30 6.46
N VAL A 145 -44.55 10.10 5.79
CA VAL A 145 -43.20 10.47 6.25
C VAL A 145 -43.24 11.91 6.73
N CYS A 146 -42.86 12.14 7.99
CA CYS A 146 -42.88 13.45 8.61
C CYS A 146 -41.45 13.92 8.94
N PRO A 147 -41.16 15.22 8.87
CA PRO A 147 -39.92 15.74 9.44
C PRO A 147 -39.95 15.60 10.97
N PHE A 148 -38.82 15.22 11.58
CA PHE A 148 -38.69 15.19 13.04
C PHE A 148 -38.68 16.61 13.63
N SER A 149 -37.98 17.55 12.97
CA SER A 149 -37.89 18.94 13.39
C SER A 149 -38.55 19.91 12.40
N ALA A 150 -38.83 21.14 12.84
CA ALA A 150 -39.41 22.17 11.97
C ALA A 150 -38.39 22.79 10.98
N ALA A 151 -37.10 22.42 11.05
CA ALA A 151 -36.02 23.06 10.32
C ALA A 151 -35.10 22.01 9.66
N GLU A 152 -35.67 21.22 8.74
CA GLU A 152 -34.92 20.23 7.96
C GLU A 152 -34.15 20.88 6.77
N PRO A 153 -32.86 20.56 6.55
CA PRO A 153 -32.11 21.01 5.38
C PRO A 153 -32.70 20.51 4.03
N ALA A 154 -32.65 21.38 3.01
CA ALA A 154 -33.15 21.05 1.67
C ALA A 154 -32.16 20.17 0.88
N PRO A 155 -32.64 19.25 0.00
CA PRO A 155 -34.05 19.05 -0.37
C PRO A 155 -34.82 18.16 0.65
N PRO A 156 -36.07 18.52 1.00
CA PRO A 156 -36.93 17.76 1.93
C PRO A 156 -37.59 16.56 1.23
N VAL A 157 -36.79 15.76 0.53
CA VAL A 157 -37.25 14.58 -0.20
C VAL A 157 -36.99 13.32 0.62
N TYR A 158 -37.85 12.33 0.48
CA TYR A 158 -37.68 11.02 1.07
C TYR A 158 -37.93 9.95 0.03
N ALA A 159 -37.24 8.82 0.19
CA ALA A 159 -37.48 7.61 -0.57
C ALA A 159 -37.59 6.44 0.40
N GLY A 160 -38.47 5.49 0.11
CA GLY A 160 -38.73 4.38 0.99
C GLY A 160 -39.39 3.20 0.31
N SER A 161 -39.65 2.17 1.10
CA SER A 161 -40.36 0.97 0.66
C SER A 161 -41.29 0.49 1.75
N ILE A 162 -42.41 -0.11 1.35
CA ILE A 162 -43.29 -0.88 2.22
C ILE A 162 -43.33 -2.32 1.74
N THR A 163 -43.16 -3.24 2.67
CA THR A 163 -43.21 -4.69 2.44
C THR A 163 -44.37 -5.29 3.24
N ILE A 164 -45.24 -6.02 2.55
CA ILE A 164 -46.42 -6.70 3.11
C ILE A 164 -46.19 -8.21 3.06
N ASN A 165 -46.30 -8.87 4.22
CA ASN A 165 -45.97 -10.29 4.36
C ASN A 165 -47.15 -11.09 4.95
N ASP A 166 -47.48 -12.24 4.39
CA ASP A 166 -48.60 -13.14 4.77
C ASP A 166 -48.20 -14.34 5.65
N ALA A 167 -46.93 -14.44 6.04
CA ALA A 167 -46.43 -15.36 7.06
C ALA A 167 -46.06 -14.61 8.35
N SER A 168 -46.50 -15.10 9.53
CA SER A 168 -46.03 -14.59 10.83
C SER A 168 -44.68 -15.23 11.08
N SER A 169 -43.71 -14.83 10.27
CA SER A 169 -42.34 -15.24 10.49
C SER A 169 -41.67 -14.16 11.30
N THR A 170 -41.14 -14.56 12.44
CA THR A 170 -39.99 -13.94 13.11
C THR A 170 -38.74 -13.84 12.20
N SER A 171 -38.81 -14.17 10.91
CA SER A 171 -37.66 -14.16 10.01
C SER A 171 -37.49 -12.80 9.35
N VAL A 172 -36.60 -11.99 9.91
CA VAL A 172 -35.84 -11.04 9.10
C VAL A 172 -35.24 -11.82 7.91
N PRO A 173 -35.26 -11.29 6.66
CA PRO A 173 -34.65 -11.97 5.52
C PRO A 173 -33.25 -12.48 5.88
N TYR A 174 -33.04 -13.77 5.70
CA TYR A 174 -31.86 -14.49 6.18
C TYR A 174 -31.57 -15.66 5.23
N PRO A 175 -30.30 -16.04 4.99
CA PRO A 175 -29.10 -15.31 5.38
C PRO A 175 -28.99 -14.00 4.58
N PRO A 176 -28.47 -12.90 5.16
CA PRO A 176 -28.01 -11.77 4.38
C PRO A 176 -26.85 -12.18 3.47
N ARG A 177 -26.66 -11.43 2.38
CA ARG A 177 -25.67 -11.75 1.35
C ARG A 177 -25.09 -10.50 0.68
N TRP A 178 -23.84 -10.57 0.25
CA TRP A 178 -23.06 -9.45 -0.28
C TRP A 178 -22.34 -9.83 -1.57
N ASN A 179 -22.42 -8.97 -2.58
CA ASN A 179 -21.58 -9.06 -3.78
C ASN A 179 -20.34 -8.19 -3.62
N PHE A 180 -19.16 -8.79 -3.70
CA PHE A 180 -17.87 -8.09 -3.67
C PHE A 180 -16.81 -8.84 -4.49
N PHE A 181 -15.75 -8.14 -4.88
CA PHE A 181 -14.61 -8.74 -5.58
C PHE A 181 -13.71 -9.43 -4.56
N GLU A 182 -13.32 -10.68 -4.76
CA GLU A 182 -12.41 -11.36 -3.81
C GLU A 182 -11.04 -10.65 -3.70
N ALA A 183 -10.53 -10.13 -4.82
CA ALA A 183 -9.31 -9.35 -4.89
C ALA A 183 -9.53 -7.99 -5.59
N ASN A 184 -9.91 -8.00 -6.85
CA ASN A 184 -10.09 -6.80 -7.67
C ASN A 184 -10.92 -7.11 -8.93
N PRO A 185 -11.41 -6.08 -9.65
CA PRO A 185 -11.96 -6.25 -10.99
C PRO A 185 -10.91 -6.75 -12.00
N PRO A 186 -11.31 -7.17 -13.21
CA PRO A 186 -10.38 -7.63 -14.24
C PRO A 186 -9.25 -6.63 -14.54
N LEU A 187 -8.01 -7.12 -14.61
CA LEU A 187 -6.83 -6.30 -14.89
C LEU A 187 -6.77 -5.78 -16.34
N ASP A 188 -7.55 -6.38 -17.24
CA ASP A 188 -7.77 -5.88 -18.60
C ASP A 188 -8.72 -4.67 -18.67
N LEU A 189 -9.19 -4.21 -17.51
CA LEU A 189 -10.10 -3.08 -17.32
C LEU A 189 -11.48 -3.27 -17.98
N SER A 190 -11.85 -4.51 -18.33
CA SER A 190 -13.18 -4.81 -18.85
C SER A 190 -14.27 -4.61 -17.79
N ASP A 191 -15.52 -4.48 -18.24
CA ASP A 191 -16.72 -4.41 -17.41
C ASP A 191 -17.28 -5.80 -17.06
N THR A 192 -16.45 -6.84 -17.16
CA THR A 192 -16.85 -8.20 -16.76
C THR A 192 -16.95 -8.27 -15.24
N ASP A 193 -18.18 -8.38 -14.72
CA ASP A 193 -18.43 -8.52 -13.29
C ASP A 193 -17.95 -9.89 -12.79
N THR A 194 -16.82 -9.90 -12.07
CA THR A 194 -16.20 -11.08 -11.46
C THR A 194 -16.44 -11.16 -9.95
N ARG A 195 -17.36 -10.36 -9.41
CA ARG A 195 -17.73 -10.42 -7.99
C ARG A 195 -18.40 -11.75 -7.67
N ILE A 196 -18.13 -12.24 -6.47
CA ILE A 196 -18.80 -13.42 -5.93
C ILE A 196 -20.00 -13.00 -5.09
N LEU A 197 -20.99 -13.90 -4.98
CA LEU A 197 -22.06 -13.75 -4.00
C LEU A 197 -21.74 -14.54 -2.72
N ALA A 198 -21.30 -13.84 -1.68
CA ALA A 198 -21.08 -14.42 -0.36
C ALA A 198 -22.34 -14.33 0.50
N CYS A 199 -22.68 -15.39 1.24
CA CYS A 199 -23.80 -15.39 2.17
C CYS A 199 -23.31 -15.56 3.60
N TRP A 200 -24.10 -15.06 4.55
CA TRP A 200 -23.79 -15.27 5.96
C TRP A 200 -23.67 -16.75 6.33
N GLU A 201 -24.63 -17.58 5.90
CA GLU A 201 -24.58 -19.04 6.05
C GLU A 201 -24.93 -19.71 4.72
N GLU A 202 -24.28 -20.82 4.39
CA GLU A 202 -24.56 -21.63 3.20
C GLU A 202 -25.84 -22.47 3.35
N VAL A 203 -26.14 -22.89 4.59
CA VAL A 203 -27.31 -23.71 4.94
C VAL A 203 -28.06 -23.02 6.06
N ARG A 204 -29.38 -22.82 5.89
CA ARG A 204 -30.19 -22.27 6.97
C ARG A 204 -30.51 -23.35 8.01
N PRO A 205 -30.35 -23.07 9.31
CA PRO A 205 -30.87 -23.91 10.38
C PRO A 205 -32.35 -24.28 10.15
N GLY A 206 -32.65 -25.58 9.99
CA GLY A 206 -34.02 -26.10 9.78
C GLY A 206 -34.48 -26.20 8.32
N VAL A 207 -33.63 -25.79 7.37
CA VAL A 207 -33.83 -25.97 5.94
C VAL A 207 -32.53 -26.52 5.38
N ASP A 208 -32.32 -27.84 5.49
CA ASP A 208 -31.14 -28.60 5.03
C ASP A 208 -30.97 -28.58 3.48
N VAL A 209 -31.16 -27.41 2.85
CA VAL A 209 -30.99 -27.16 1.43
C VAL A 209 -29.92 -26.07 1.31
N PRO A 210 -28.71 -26.43 0.85
CA PRO A 210 -27.67 -25.46 0.54
C PRO A 210 -28.20 -24.38 -0.41
N ASN A 211 -27.87 -23.12 -0.15
CA ASN A 211 -28.16 -22.03 -1.07
C ASN A 211 -27.30 -22.21 -2.32
N PRO A 212 -27.87 -22.60 -3.48
CA PRO A 212 -27.07 -22.92 -4.67
C PRO A 212 -26.40 -21.69 -5.31
N LEU A 213 -26.70 -20.48 -4.80
CA LEU A 213 -26.11 -19.22 -5.23
C LEU A 213 -25.02 -18.71 -4.25
N CYS A 214 -24.82 -19.37 -3.11
CA CYS A 214 -23.77 -18.98 -2.17
C CYS A 214 -22.42 -19.53 -2.63
N GLU A 215 -21.47 -18.64 -2.88
CA GLU A 215 -20.11 -19.01 -3.29
C GLU A 215 -19.13 -19.01 -2.10
N MET A 216 -19.47 -18.31 -1.02
CA MET A 216 -18.66 -18.19 0.20
C MET A 216 -19.54 -18.01 1.44
N GLU A 217 -19.30 -18.80 2.48
CA GLU A 217 -19.85 -18.60 3.83
C GLU A 217 -19.06 -17.53 4.60
N LEU A 218 -19.77 -16.61 5.27
CA LEU A 218 -19.17 -15.52 6.04
C LEU A 218 -19.27 -15.72 7.56
N PHE A 219 -20.18 -16.56 8.04
CA PHE A 219 -20.37 -16.82 9.46
C PHE A 219 -19.08 -17.38 10.08
N ASN A 220 -18.58 -16.71 11.12
CA ASN A 220 -17.39 -17.14 11.83
C ASN A 220 -17.38 -16.57 13.27
N LEU A 221 -16.38 -16.97 14.06
CA LEU A 221 -16.28 -16.58 15.47
C LEU A 221 -15.81 -15.14 15.71
N ALA A 222 -15.16 -14.51 14.74
CA ALA A 222 -14.73 -13.12 14.84
C ALA A 222 -15.94 -12.17 14.72
N SER A 223 -16.89 -12.49 13.84
CA SER A 223 -18.14 -11.77 13.70
C SER A 223 -19.29 -12.48 14.42
N ARG A 224 -19.57 -12.07 15.68
CA ARG A 224 -20.60 -12.67 16.54
C ARG A 224 -22.05 -12.44 16.05
N ALA A 225 -22.25 -11.58 15.07
CA ALA A 225 -23.52 -11.31 14.41
C ALA A 225 -23.28 -10.98 12.93
N THR A 226 -24.35 -11.06 12.12
CA THR A 226 -24.30 -10.72 10.70
C THR A 226 -23.68 -9.34 10.50
N TRP A 227 -22.89 -9.14 9.45
CA TRP A 227 -22.20 -7.86 9.25
C TRP A 227 -23.14 -6.65 9.23
N ASP A 228 -24.38 -6.78 8.78
CA ASP A 228 -25.39 -5.71 8.83
C ASP A 228 -26.20 -5.66 10.14
N PHE A 229 -25.68 -6.17 11.27
CA PHE A 229 -26.34 -6.14 12.57
C PHE A 229 -25.90 -4.91 13.38
N ASP A 230 -26.87 -4.13 13.88
CA ASP A 230 -26.63 -3.04 14.81
C ASP A 230 -26.76 -3.58 16.26
N PRO A 231 -25.64 -3.68 17.01
CA PRO A 231 -25.64 -4.25 18.36
C PRO A 231 -26.36 -3.38 19.39
N ASP A 232 -26.45 -2.07 19.19
CA ASP A 232 -27.12 -1.18 20.14
C ASP A 232 -28.63 -1.28 20.01
N LEU A 233 -29.10 -1.38 18.77
CA LEU A 233 -30.51 -1.54 18.45
C LEU A 233 -30.96 -3.01 18.48
N GLN A 234 -30.02 -3.95 18.57
CA GLN A 234 -30.26 -5.40 18.59
C GLN A 234 -31.12 -5.88 17.40
N ARG A 235 -30.85 -5.31 16.22
CA ARG A 235 -31.58 -5.63 14.97
C ARG A 235 -30.70 -5.38 13.74
N PRO A 236 -31.01 -6.01 12.60
CA PRO A 236 -30.35 -5.66 11.34
C PRO A 236 -30.56 -4.19 10.96
N SER A 237 -29.51 -3.58 10.45
CA SER A 237 -29.47 -2.18 9.99
C SER A 237 -30.07 -2.02 8.59
N PHE A 238 -30.17 -3.12 7.81
CA PHE A 238 -30.62 -3.14 6.41
C PHE A 238 -29.79 -2.24 5.48
N THR A 239 -28.58 -1.85 5.92
CA THR A 239 -27.65 -1.03 5.15
C THR A 239 -26.20 -1.47 5.45
N THR A 240 -25.20 -0.78 4.91
CA THR A 240 -23.77 -1.04 5.12
C THR A 240 -23.29 -0.46 6.45
N LYS A 241 -23.97 -0.84 7.55
CA LYS A 241 -23.64 -0.47 8.93
C LYS A 241 -23.74 -1.70 9.81
N GLY A 242 -22.69 -1.95 10.60
CA GLY A 242 -22.50 -3.18 11.35
C GLY A 242 -21.71 -2.99 12.63
N ASN A 243 -21.32 -4.12 13.24
CA ASN A 243 -20.46 -4.12 14.41
C ASN A 243 -19.02 -3.70 14.08
N ALA A 244 -18.40 -4.28 13.05
CA ALA A 244 -16.99 -4.03 12.76
C ALA A 244 -16.74 -2.86 11.80
N ALA A 245 -17.74 -2.49 11.00
CA ALA A 245 -17.59 -1.47 9.97
C ALA A 245 -18.86 -0.65 9.75
N SER A 246 -18.67 0.56 9.23
CA SER A 246 -19.72 1.49 8.86
C SER A 246 -19.29 2.28 7.63
N THR A 247 -19.79 1.87 6.45
CA THR A 247 -19.34 2.43 5.17
C THR A 247 -20.41 3.26 4.48
N ALA A 248 -20.03 4.42 3.94
CA ALA A 248 -20.90 5.35 3.22
C ALA A 248 -20.13 6.13 2.14
N GLU A 249 -20.87 6.85 1.30
CA GLU A 249 -20.34 7.78 0.29
C GLU A 249 -19.70 9.04 0.92
N ALA A 250 -18.58 9.48 0.33
CA ALA A 250 -17.82 10.66 0.76
C ALA A 250 -17.30 11.57 -0.39
N TRP A 251 -18.02 11.69 -1.50
CA TRP A 251 -17.64 12.45 -2.71
C TRP A 251 -17.19 13.89 -2.47
N LEU A 252 -17.70 14.54 -1.44
CA LEU A 252 -17.46 15.97 -1.19
C LEU A 252 -16.28 16.25 -0.24
N SER A 253 -15.76 15.25 0.47
CA SER A 253 -14.70 15.46 1.45
C SER A 253 -13.84 14.21 1.63
N PRO A 254 -12.52 14.31 1.39
CA PRO A 254 -11.58 13.26 1.76
C PRO A 254 -11.11 13.36 3.23
N LEU A 255 -11.65 14.30 4.03
CA LEU A 255 -11.11 14.65 5.36
C LEU A 255 -12.13 14.52 6.49
N THR A 256 -13.36 14.08 6.20
CA THR A 256 -14.44 13.98 7.20
C THR A 256 -15.15 12.64 7.09
N PRO A 257 -15.66 12.07 8.20
CA PRO A 257 -16.41 10.81 8.18
C PRO A 257 -17.58 10.80 7.18
N ALA A 258 -17.83 9.65 6.56
CA ALA A 258 -18.94 9.43 5.65
C ALA A 258 -20.27 9.25 6.41
N GLU A 259 -21.16 10.23 6.27
CA GLU A 259 -22.50 10.23 6.87
C GLU A 259 -23.61 10.54 5.85
N GLN A 260 -23.29 10.61 4.55
CA GLN A 260 -24.20 11.19 3.55
C GLN A 260 -25.15 10.17 2.94
N TYR A 261 -24.63 9.11 2.29
CA TYR A 261 -25.45 8.14 1.56
C TYR A 261 -24.98 6.70 1.78
N ARG A 262 -25.95 5.78 1.93
CA ARG A 262 -25.74 4.33 2.00
C ARG A 262 -26.83 3.59 1.22
N PRO A 263 -26.50 2.49 0.53
CA PRO A 263 -27.50 1.64 -0.08
C PRO A 263 -28.32 0.94 1.02
N VAL A 264 -29.65 0.99 0.89
CA VAL A 264 -30.59 0.28 1.77
C VAL A 264 -31.11 -0.95 1.03
N ARG A 265 -31.15 -2.10 1.72
CA ARG A 265 -31.60 -3.38 1.20
C ARG A 265 -32.51 -4.07 2.21
N SER A 266 -33.82 -3.85 2.09
CA SER A 266 -34.82 -4.43 2.99
C SER A 266 -34.89 -5.97 2.91
N ASN A 267 -34.47 -6.54 1.78
CA ASN A 267 -34.29 -7.98 1.57
C ASN A 267 -32.93 -8.50 2.09
N ARG A 268 -32.05 -7.63 2.58
CA ARG A 268 -30.67 -7.91 3.02
C ARG A 268 -29.81 -8.60 1.96
N GLN A 269 -30.07 -8.25 0.70
CA GLN A 269 -29.27 -8.65 -0.45
C GLN A 269 -28.52 -7.42 -0.96
N TYR A 270 -27.22 -7.36 -0.67
CA TYR A 270 -26.33 -6.27 -1.06
C TYR A 270 -25.68 -6.62 -2.41
N ASP A 271 -26.50 -6.61 -3.45
CA ASP A 271 -26.17 -7.10 -4.81
C ASP A 271 -26.29 -6.00 -5.87
N ALA A 272 -25.83 -4.78 -5.54
CA ALA A 272 -25.82 -3.66 -6.47
C ALA A 272 -25.07 -4.00 -7.77
N GLU A 273 -25.59 -3.51 -8.90
CA GLU A 273 -24.93 -3.64 -10.20
C GLU A 273 -23.57 -2.92 -10.19
N TRP A 274 -22.63 -3.45 -10.95
CA TRP A 274 -21.33 -2.84 -11.20
C TRP A 274 -21.13 -2.72 -12.69
N GLN A 275 -20.85 -1.51 -13.16
CA GLN A 275 -20.78 -1.17 -14.58
C GLN A 275 -19.39 -0.67 -15.00
N ASN A 276 -18.42 -0.63 -14.07
CA ASN A 276 -17.10 -0.04 -14.28
C ASN A 276 -17.17 1.39 -14.86
N THR A 277 -18.05 2.21 -14.28
CA THR A 277 -18.53 3.48 -14.83
C THR A 277 -17.41 4.49 -15.00
N TRP A 278 -16.51 4.61 -14.02
CA TRP A 278 -15.39 5.56 -14.07
C TRP A 278 -14.44 5.26 -15.24
N GLN A 279 -14.12 3.98 -15.44
CA GLN A 279 -13.32 3.49 -16.56
C GLN A 279 -14.03 3.69 -17.89
N ASN A 280 -15.30 3.29 -17.98
CA ASN A 280 -16.11 3.40 -19.20
C ASN A 280 -16.40 4.85 -19.60
N ALA A 281 -16.35 5.77 -18.65
CA ALA A 281 -16.46 7.20 -18.87
C ALA A 281 -15.11 7.88 -19.13
N ASP A 282 -13.99 7.15 -19.12
CA ASP A 282 -12.64 7.67 -19.33
C ASP A 282 -12.34 8.85 -18.37
N CYS A 283 -12.56 8.62 -17.07
CA CYS A 283 -12.39 9.60 -16.00
C CYS A 283 -13.32 10.84 -16.10
N ASN A 284 -14.37 10.78 -16.92
CA ASN A 284 -15.25 11.92 -17.09
C ASN A 284 -16.14 12.16 -15.86
N GLN A 285 -15.94 13.27 -15.16
CA GLN A 285 -16.70 13.66 -13.95
C GLN A 285 -18.22 13.83 -14.17
N SER A 286 -18.71 13.79 -15.42
CA SER A 286 -20.15 13.78 -15.71
C SER A 286 -20.91 12.61 -15.09
N VAL A 287 -20.22 11.53 -14.72
CA VAL A 287 -20.79 10.34 -14.08
C VAL A 287 -21.42 10.62 -12.72
N PHE A 288 -21.04 11.71 -12.06
CA PHE A 288 -21.64 12.16 -10.80
C PHE A 288 -22.92 13.01 -11.01
N GLY A 289 -23.28 13.34 -12.27
CA GLY A 289 -24.39 14.21 -12.64
C GLY A 289 -23.96 15.66 -12.93
N GLN A 290 -24.34 16.20 -14.10
CA GLN A 290 -23.96 17.53 -14.64
C GLN A 290 -24.45 18.74 -13.77
N PRO A 291 -23.93 19.98 -13.99
CA PRO A 291 -23.28 20.83 -13.00
C PRO A 291 -24.22 21.63 -12.10
N VAL A 292 -23.67 21.96 -10.93
CA VAL A 292 -24.22 22.85 -9.92
C VAL A 292 -24.60 24.23 -10.50
N VAL A 293 -25.90 24.51 -10.59
CA VAL A 293 -26.42 25.89 -10.60
C VAL A 293 -27.19 26.08 -9.29
N GLY A 294 -26.52 26.61 -8.26
CA GLY A 294 -27.15 26.96 -6.98
C GLY A 294 -26.62 26.26 -5.72
N GLY A 295 -25.54 25.48 -5.81
CA GLY A 295 -24.71 25.15 -4.65
C GLY A 295 -24.93 23.82 -3.92
N ARG A 296 -25.57 22.79 -4.49
CA ARG A 296 -25.46 21.39 -4.00
C ARG A 296 -25.85 20.38 -5.10
N PRO A 297 -25.05 19.32 -5.37
CA PRO A 297 -25.45 18.19 -6.22
C PRO A 297 -26.62 17.40 -5.60
N SER A 298 -27.51 16.85 -6.43
CA SER A 298 -28.47 15.81 -6.03
C SER A 298 -27.75 14.46 -6.14
N PRO A 299 -27.79 13.57 -5.13
CA PRO A 299 -27.29 12.20 -5.31
C PRO A 299 -28.12 11.53 -6.40
N VAL A 300 -27.49 11.15 -7.50
CA VAL A 300 -28.10 10.21 -8.44
C VAL A 300 -27.94 8.83 -7.81
N ALA A 301 -29.03 8.17 -7.47
CA ALA A 301 -28.98 6.76 -7.08
C ALA A 301 -28.25 5.98 -8.19
N GLY A 302 -27.12 5.35 -7.85
CA GLY A 302 -26.28 4.58 -8.79
C GLY A 302 -25.24 5.37 -9.59
N GLY A 303 -25.02 6.67 -9.34
CA GLY A 303 -23.97 7.43 -10.02
C GLY A 303 -22.57 6.87 -9.73
N ASN A 304 -21.76 6.67 -10.79
CA ASN A 304 -20.40 6.12 -10.71
C ASN A 304 -20.26 4.84 -9.84
N ASP A 305 -21.17 3.87 -9.95
CA ASP A 305 -21.09 2.61 -9.18
C ASP A 305 -21.07 2.77 -7.64
N ILE A 306 -21.54 3.91 -7.10
CA ILE A 306 -21.40 4.20 -5.66
C ILE A 306 -22.04 3.15 -4.75
N ASP A 307 -23.18 2.56 -5.13
CA ASP A 307 -23.81 1.47 -4.36
C ASP A 307 -22.88 0.26 -4.25
N SER A 308 -22.27 -0.17 -5.36
CA SER A 308 -21.39 -1.33 -5.38
C SER A 308 -20.03 -1.02 -4.72
N ALA A 309 -19.51 0.20 -4.85
CA ALA A 309 -18.31 0.66 -4.13
C ALA A 309 -18.51 0.58 -2.60
N ILE A 310 -19.60 1.15 -2.08
CA ILE A 310 -19.93 1.10 -0.64
C ILE A 310 -20.07 -0.35 -0.14
N ILE A 311 -20.76 -1.21 -0.92
CA ILE A 311 -20.95 -2.62 -0.55
C ILE A 311 -19.62 -3.38 -0.56
N ASN A 312 -18.77 -3.14 -1.57
CA ASN A 312 -17.46 -3.78 -1.68
C ASN A 312 -16.58 -3.38 -0.49
N LEU A 313 -16.38 -2.08 -0.26
CA LEU A 313 -15.56 -1.57 0.84
C LEU A 313 -16.07 -2.06 2.21
N PHE A 314 -17.40 -2.04 2.44
CA PHE A 314 -18.00 -2.60 3.66
C PHE A 314 -17.68 -4.08 3.85
N SER A 315 -17.82 -4.88 2.80
CA SER A 315 -17.55 -6.32 2.85
C SER A 315 -16.06 -6.58 3.15
N GLN A 316 -15.18 -5.81 2.53
CA GLN A 316 -13.75 -5.95 2.70
C GLN A 316 -13.24 -5.54 4.09
N HIS A 317 -13.78 -4.48 4.68
CA HIS A 317 -13.47 -4.13 6.07
C HIS A 317 -13.86 -5.24 7.04
N ASN A 318 -15.06 -5.82 6.88
CA ASN A 318 -15.47 -6.94 7.73
C ASN A 318 -14.60 -8.19 7.52
N ARG A 319 -14.16 -8.47 6.27
CA ARG A 319 -13.21 -9.56 5.99
C ARG A 319 -11.85 -9.35 6.66
N MET A 320 -11.32 -8.12 6.61
CA MET A 320 -10.05 -7.78 7.27
C MET A 320 -10.18 -7.84 8.79
N HIS A 321 -11.30 -7.37 9.35
CA HIS A 321 -11.64 -7.56 10.77
C HIS A 321 -11.57 -9.05 11.14
N ASP A 322 -12.31 -9.90 10.42
CA ASP A 322 -12.43 -11.31 10.78
C ASP A 322 -11.09 -12.07 10.67
N TRP A 323 -10.34 -11.83 9.59
CA TRP A 323 -9.05 -12.48 9.38
C TRP A 323 -7.99 -12.03 10.41
N SER A 324 -7.95 -10.74 10.74
CA SER A 324 -7.00 -10.19 11.72
C SER A 324 -7.37 -10.56 13.16
N TYR A 325 -8.66 -10.74 13.47
CA TYR A 325 -9.14 -11.28 14.75
C TYR A 325 -8.48 -12.62 15.06
N PHE A 326 -8.42 -13.50 14.07
CA PHE A 326 -7.78 -14.82 14.17
C PHE A 326 -6.25 -14.78 14.27
N LEU A 327 -5.63 -13.62 14.04
CA LEU A 327 -4.21 -13.39 14.30
C LEU A 327 -3.95 -12.72 15.66
N GLY A 328 -5.00 -12.27 16.34
CA GLY A 328 -4.93 -11.67 17.68
C GLY A 328 -5.36 -10.21 17.74
N PHE A 329 -5.86 -9.60 16.66
CA PHE A 329 -6.49 -8.28 16.70
C PHE A 329 -7.93 -8.39 17.22
N THR A 330 -8.04 -8.59 18.54
CA THR A 330 -9.29 -8.79 19.28
C THR A 330 -9.65 -7.55 20.10
N GLU A 331 -10.79 -7.54 20.76
CA GLU A 331 -11.26 -6.48 21.68
C GLU A 331 -10.19 -6.15 22.73
N ARG A 332 -9.57 -7.18 23.32
CA ARG A 332 -8.48 -7.01 24.28
C ARG A 332 -7.23 -6.33 23.71
N ASN A 333 -7.03 -6.46 22.42
CA ASN A 333 -5.89 -5.94 21.68
C ASN A 333 -6.34 -4.83 20.72
N PHE A 334 -7.38 -4.10 21.11
CA PHE A 334 -7.78 -2.81 20.56
C PHE A 334 -8.30 -2.88 19.12
N ASN A 335 -9.08 -3.93 18.81
CA ASN A 335 -9.80 -4.02 17.54
C ASN A 335 -10.90 -2.96 17.44
N MET A 336 -11.55 -2.89 16.28
CA MET A 336 -12.49 -1.83 15.94
C MET A 336 -13.90 -2.39 15.88
N GLN A 337 -14.72 -2.13 16.91
CA GLN A 337 -16.08 -2.65 17.02
C GLN A 337 -17.04 -1.68 17.73
N GLN A 338 -18.26 -1.58 17.21
CA GLN A 338 -19.35 -0.83 17.84
C GLN A 338 -19.67 -1.38 19.22
N SER A 339 -19.76 -2.71 19.37
CA SER A 339 -19.86 -3.37 20.65
C SER A 339 -18.84 -4.49 20.80
N ASN A 340 -18.23 -4.54 21.98
CA ASN A 340 -17.33 -5.61 22.42
C ASN A 340 -18.08 -6.75 23.10
N PHE A 341 -19.42 -6.70 23.15
CA PHE A 341 -20.27 -7.71 23.79
C PHE A 341 -19.89 -8.02 25.26
N GLY A 342 -19.37 -7.01 25.97
CA GLY A 342 -18.92 -7.12 27.35
C GLY A 342 -17.52 -7.72 27.54
N LEU A 343 -16.75 -7.88 26.47
CA LEU A 343 -15.32 -8.20 26.51
C LEU A 343 -14.50 -6.96 26.89
N SER A 344 -13.18 -7.13 27.05
CA SER A 344 -12.25 -6.04 27.36
C SER A 344 -11.95 -5.18 26.14
N GLY A 345 -11.42 -3.97 26.34
CA GLY A 345 -11.21 -2.99 25.26
C GLY A 345 -12.27 -1.90 25.35
N GLU A 346 -12.01 -0.76 24.75
CA GLU A 346 -13.05 0.26 24.54
C GLU A 346 -13.87 -0.10 23.29
N GLU A 347 -15.18 0.14 23.32
CA GLU A 347 -16.10 -0.09 22.19
C GLU A 347 -16.48 1.25 21.54
N ASP A 348 -17.53 1.30 20.70
CA ASP A 348 -17.93 2.49 19.92
C ASP A 348 -16.94 2.92 18.82
N ASP A 349 -16.13 1.99 18.30
CA ASP A 349 -15.08 2.31 17.32
C ASP A 349 -15.05 1.44 16.05
N PRO A 350 -16.19 1.18 15.38
CA PRO A 350 -16.18 0.48 14.10
C PRO A 350 -15.35 1.24 13.06
N GLU A 351 -14.79 0.53 12.08
CA GLU A 351 -14.09 1.17 10.97
C GLU A 351 -15.07 2.00 10.11
N ILE A 352 -14.77 3.28 9.90
CA ILE A 352 -15.54 4.16 9.02
C ILE A 352 -14.98 4.09 7.60
N GLY A 353 -15.71 3.46 6.69
CA GLY A 353 -15.35 3.40 5.28
C GLY A 353 -15.91 4.58 4.49
N ASN A 354 -15.04 5.45 3.99
CA ASN A 354 -15.39 6.55 3.09
C ASN A 354 -15.19 6.10 1.63
N ALA A 355 -16.27 5.66 1.00
CA ALA A 355 -16.25 5.26 -0.41
C ALA A 355 -16.21 6.48 -1.34
N GLN A 356 -15.37 6.40 -2.36
CA GLN A 356 -15.14 7.43 -3.38
C GLN A 356 -14.88 8.81 -2.76
N ALA A 357 -14.06 8.82 -1.71
CA ALA A 357 -13.79 10.00 -0.90
C ALA A 357 -13.19 11.13 -1.75
N GLY A 358 -13.83 12.30 -1.73
CA GLY A 358 -13.42 13.43 -2.56
C GLY A 358 -13.59 13.21 -4.07
N ALA A 359 -14.41 12.26 -4.54
CA ALA A 359 -14.64 12.04 -5.97
C ALA A 359 -15.07 13.30 -6.74
N VAL A 360 -15.82 14.22 -6.12
CA VAL A 360 -16.27 15.46 -6.78
C VAL A 360 -15.35 16.64 -6.50
N THR A 361 -14.78 16.75 -5.28
CA THR A 361 -14.03 17.94 -4.85
C THR A 361 -12.51 17.75 -4.82
N GLY A 362 -12.05 16.51 -4.80
CA GLY A 362 -10.66 16.10 -4.66
C GLY A 362 -9.93 15.90 -5.99
N GLY A 363 -10.54 16.24 -7.12
CA GLY A 363 -9.86 16.26 -8.44
C GLY A 363 -9.01 17.52 -8.65
N ALA A 364 -8.72 17.83 -9.92
CA ALA A 364 -7.94 19.01 -10.30
C ALA A 364 -8.54 20.31 -9.71
N PRO A 365 -7.71 21.28 -9.25
CA PRO A 365 -6.25 21.28 -9.28
C PRO A 365 -5.59 20.70 -8.01
N SER A 366 -6.37 20.21 -7.04
CA SER A 366 -5.84 19.81 -5.72
C SER A 366 -5.40 18.34 -5.66
N TYR A 367 -6.13 17.46 -6.35
CA TYR A 367 -5.87 16.01 -6.39
C TYR A 367 -5.87 15.31 -5.01
N LEU A 368 -6.45 15.94 -3.97
CA LEU A 368 -6.49 15.39 -2.61
C LEU A 368 -7.38 14.14 -2.44
N GLY A 369 -8.24 13.83 -3.41
CA GLY A 369 -9.09 12.64 -3.46
C GLY A 369 -8.89 11.87 -4.76
N ARG A 370 -7.64 11.77 -5.22
CA ARG A 370 -7.22 11.02 -6.41
C ARG A 370 -5.94 10.25 -6.16
N ASP A 371 -5.76 9.13 -6.87
CA ASP A 371 -4.52 8.35 -6.98
C ASP A 371 -3.87 7.96 -5.65
N ASN A 372 -4.70 7.70 -4.64
CA ASN A 372 -4.23 7.31 -3.33
C ASN A 372 -5.36 6.62 -2.53
N ALA A 373 -5.04 6.24 -1.31
CA ALA A 373 -5.99 6.00 -0.23
C ALA A 373 -5.33 6.46 1.08
N ASN A 374 -6.03 6.43 2.20
CA ASN A 374 -5.37 6.56 3.52
C ASN A 374 -6.25 6.00 4.64
N GLN A 375 -5.58 5.71 5.75
CA GLN A 375 -6.20 5.40 7.03
C GLN A 375 -5.90 6.47 8.08
N ILE A 376 -6.96 7.01 8.67
CA ILE A 376 -6.87 7.77 9.92
C ILE A 376 -7.08 6.79 11.06
N THR A 377 -6.01 6.47 11.79
CA THR A 377 -6.12 5.64 12.99
C THR A 377 -6.18 6.50 14.24
N LEU A 378 -7.27 6.35 14.99
CA LEU A 378 -7.47 7.02 16.27
C LEU A 378 -7.31 6.02 17.42
N GLN A 379 -7.41 6.50 18.66
CA GLN A 379 -7.27 5.67 19.86
C GLN A 379 -8.36 4.60 19.95
N ASP A 380 -8.12 3.57 20.76
CA ASP A 380 -9.16 2.58 21.13
C ASP A 380 -10.42 3.29 21.64
N GLY A 381 -11.59 2.86 21.16
CA GLY A 381 -12.87 3.51 21.46
C GLY A 381 -13.16 4.79 20.66
N VAL A 382 -12.34 5.10 19.65
CA VAL A 382 -12.63 6.14 18.64
C VAL A 382 -12.53 5.54 17.24
N PRO A 383 -13.59 5.63 16.41
CA PRO A 383 -13.62 5.03 15.07
C PRO A 383 -12.42 5.44 14.21
N GLY A 384 -11.77 4.44 13.57
CA GLY A 384 -10.85 4.65 12.46
C GLY A 384 -11.58 5.14 11.20
N ILE A 385 -10.86 5.73 10.25
CA ILE A 385 -11.43 6.18 8.97
C ILE A 385 -10.53 5.78 7.80
N THR A 386 -11.00 4.86 6.96
CA THR A 386 -10.43 4.56 5.65
C THR A 386 -11.04 5.48 4.59
N ASN A 387 -10.20 6.16 3.83
CA ASN A 387 -10.59 6.94 2.65
C ASN A 387 -10.11 6.26 1.38
N MET A 388 -11.05 5.79 0.55
CA MET A 388 -10.75 5.20 -0.76
C MET A 388 -11.00 6.23 -1.85
N TYR A 389 -10.06 6.38 -2.79
CA TYR A 389 -10.14 7.36 -3.87
C TYR A 389 -10.32 6.74 -5.25
N LEU A 390 -10.78 7.57 -6.18
CA LEU A 390 -10.73 7.28 -7.61
C LEU A 390 -9.32 7.51 -8.15
N TRP A 391 -8.95 6.73 -9.15
CA TRP A 391 -7.65 6.78 -9.81
C TRP A 391 -7.80 7.29 -11.23
N GLN A 392 -6.88 8.14 -11.67
CA GLN A 392 -6.83 8.71 -13.01
C GLN A 392 -5.42 9.16 -13.37
N PRO A 393 -5.09 9.37 -14.65
CA PRO A 393 -3.83 10.01 -15.00
C PRO A 393 -3.66 11.43 -14.44
N ILE A 394 -2.52 11.75 -13.83
CA ILE A 394 -2.15 13.10 -13.38
C ILE A 394 -0.78 13.47 -13.96
N ALA A 395 -0.74 14.57 -14.72
CA ALA A 395 0.46 14.99 -15.44
C ALA A 395 1.68 15.17 -14.53
N ALA A 396 2.79 14.51 -14.89
CA ALA A 396 4.05 14.55 -14.16
C ALA A 396 3.96 14.17 -12.66
N ALA A 397 2.95 13.39 -12.29
CA ALA A 397 2.78 12.88 -10.93
C ALA A 397 2.60 11.35 -10.92
N PHE A 398 1.52 10.86 -11.53
CA PHE A 398 1.14 9.45 -11.48
C PHE A 398 0.20 9.13 -12.66
N TYR A 399 0.43 8.03 -13.37
CA TYR A 399 -0.30 7.66 -14.59
C TYR A 399 -1.07 6.36 -14.37
N ALA A 400 -2.11 6.43 -13.54
CA ALA A 400 -3.04 5.33 -13.28
C ALA A 400 -4.09 5.17 -14.40
N PRO A 401 -4.66 3.97 -14.60
CA PRO A 401 -5.92 3.83 -15.33
C PRO A 401 -7.09 4.54 -14.63
N CYS A 402 -8.18 4.76 -15.35
CA CYS A 402 -9.42 5.36 -14.82
C CYS A 402 -10.21 4.34 -13.99
N VAL A 403 -9.79 4.06 -12.76
CA VAL A 403 -10.44 3.02 -11.94
C VAL A 403 -10.83 3.49 -10.55
N ASP A 404 -11.69 2.73 -9.88
CA ASP A 404 -12.15 3.03 -8.53
C ASP A 404 -11.40 2.17 -7.50
N GLY A 405 -10.72 2.84 -6.56
CA GLY A 405 -9.94 2.19 -5.52
C GLY A 405 -10.79 1.37 -4.55
N ASP A 406 -12.08 1.69 -4.40
CA ASP A 406 -13.04 0.94 -3.57
C ASP A 406 -13.22 -0.53 -3.97
N PHE A 407 -12.66 -0.95 -5.12
CA PHE A 407 -12.69 -2.32 -5.61
C PHE A 407 -11.35 -3.08 -5.48
N ASP A 408 -10.24 -2.45 -5.09
CA ASP A 408 -8.93 -3.10 -4.97
C ASP A 408 -8.63 -3.53 -3.53
N GLN A 409 -8.81 -4.81 -3.24
CA GLN A 409 -8.62 -5.36 -1.90
C GLN A 409 -7.17 -5.29 -1.41
N ALA A 410 -6.18 -5.24 -2.31
CA ALA A 410 -4.80 -5.05 -1.88
C ALA A 410 -4.58 -3.64 -1.30
N VAL A 411 -5.30 -2.63 -1.80
CA VAL A 411 -5.28 -1.26 -1.27
C VAL A 411 -6.14 -1.16 -0.02
N ILE A 412 -7.38 -1.67 -0.03
CA ILE A 412 -8.26 -1.64 1.14
C ILE A 412 -7.63 -2.37 2.34
N GLY A 413 -7.06 -3.55 2.10
CA GLY A 413 -6.35 -4.31 3.13
C GLY A 413 -5.09 -3.60 3.63
N HIS A 414 -4.41 -2.83 2.78
CA HIS A 414 -3.27 -1.99 3.19
C HIS A 414 -3.74 -0.92 4.17
N GLU A 415 -4.77 -0.14 3.82
CA GLU A 415 -5.29 0.92 4.70
C GLU A 415 -5.82 0.37 6.02
N TYR A 416 -6.61 -0.71 5.99
CA TYR A 416 -7.11 -1.33 7.22
C TYR A 416 -5.97 -1.81 8.13
N THR A 417 -4.84 -2.20 7.55
CA THR A 417 -3.68 -2.64 8.34
C THR A 417 -2.92 -1.49 9.00
N HIS A 418 -3.00 -0.26 8.49
CA HIS A 418 -2.55 0.91 9.25
C HIS A 418 -3.31 1.02 10.57
N ALA A 419 -4.61 0.73 10.56
CA ALA A 419 -5.43 0.68 11.78
C ALA A 419 -4.95 -0.42 12.73
N ILE A 420 -4.78 -1.64 12.22
CA ILE A 420 -4.29 -2.79 13.01
C ILE A 420 -2.94 -2.48 13.65
N SER A 421 -1.95 -2.10 12.84
CA SER A 421 -0.57 -1.93 13.30
C SER A 421 -0.44 -0.74 14.26
N THR A 422 -1.12 0.37 14.00
CA THR A 422 -1.10 1.56 14.87
C THR A 422 -1.84 1.32 16.20
N ARG A 423 -2.93 0.55 16.21
CA ARG A 423 -3.64 0.17 17.46
C ARG A 423 -2.82 -0.80 18.32
N MET A 424 -2.14 -1.77 17.69
CA MET A 424 -1.41 -2.81 18.41
C MET A 424 0.00 -2.38 18.85
N ILE A 425 0.75 -1.65 18.01
CA ILE A 425 2.11 -1.18 18.31
C ILE A 425 2.05 0.06 19.20
N GLY A 426 2.84 0.08 20.27
CA GLY A 426 2.75 1.14 21.29
C GLY A 426 1.50 1.03 22.19
N GLY A 427 0.59 0.11 21.88
CA GLY A 427 -0.72 -0.04 22.54
C GLY A 427 -1.76 0.98 22.08
N ALA A 428 -2.97 0.86 22.63
CA ALA A 428 -4.19 1.62 22.27
C ALA A 428 -4.00 3.11 21.92
N ASP A 429 -3.13 3.81 22.64
CA ASP A 429 -2.92 5.26 22.52
C ASP A 429 -1.52 5.65 21.99
N GLY A 430 -0.64 4.66 21.76
CA GLY A 430 0.77 4.90 21.49
C GLY A 430 1.06 5.14 20.01
N GLY A 431 0.49 4.31 19.13
CA GLY A 431 0.72 4.38 17.69
C GLY A 431 2.20 4.22 17.30
N ILE A 432 2.51 4.49 16.03
CA ILE A 432 3.86 4.41 15.46
C ILE A 432 4.37 5.83 15.18
N SER A 433 5.51 6.23 15.78
CA SER A 433 5.98 7.62 15.70
C SER A 433 7.30 7.83 14.94
N SER A 434 8.22 6.87 14.96
CA SER A 434 9.56 7.01 14.36
C SER A 434 9.54 6.85 12.83
N ASN A 435 10.51 7.42 12.11
CA ASN A 435 10.59 7.26 10.64
C ASN A 435 10.71 5.80 10.21
N GLN A 436 11.62 5.02 10.82
CA GLN A 436 11.72 3.58 10.53
C GLN A 436 10.46 2.82 10.95
N GLY A 437 9.84 3.20 12.06
CA GLY A 437 8.58 2.64 12.51
C GLY A 437 7.48 2.84 11.49
N ARG A 438 7.30 4.08 11.01
CA ARG A 438 6.28 4.43 10.01
C ARG A 438 6.55 3.76 8.67
N ALA A 439 7.81 3.64 8.26
CA ALA A 439 8.20 2.85 7.10
C ALA A 439 7.82 1.36 7.26
N MET A 440 8.02 0.79 8.45
CA MET A 440 7.51 -0.54 8.73
C MET A 440 5.98 -0.59 8.77
N GLY A 441 5.29 0.46 9.20
CA GLY A 441 3.83 0.59 9.09
C GLY A 441 3.35 0.37 7.65
N GLU A 442 3.91 1.10 6.70
CA GLU A 442 3.63 0.91 5.26
C GLU A 442 3.90 -0.53 4.80
N SER A 443 5.01 -1.11 5.25
CA SER A 443 5.38 -2.48 4.90
C SER A 443 4.47 -3.53 5.53
N TYR A 444 4.11 -3.39 6.81
CA TYR A 444 3.17 -4.26 7.48
C TYR A 444 1.83 -4.26 6.75
N SER A 445 1.39 -3.09 6.30
CA SER A 445 0.19 -2.93 5.50
C SER A 445 0.24 -3.68 4.17
N ASP A 446 1.34 -3.56 3.42
CA ASP A 446 1.57 -4.36 2.21
C ASP A 446 1.56 -5.87 2.49
N LEU A 447 2.35 -6.31 3.48
CA LEU A 447 2.56 -7.71 3.80
C LEU A 447 1.27 -8.39 4.25
N THR A 448 0.45 -7.69 5.02
CA THR A 448 -0.81 -8.18 5.57
C THR A 448 -1.86 -8.31 4.49
N ALA A 449 -2.03 -7.27 3.66
CA ALA A 449 -2.99 -7.27 2.57
C ALA A 449 -2.72 -8.40 1.56
N VAL A 450 -1.46 -8.54 1.11
CA VAL A 450 -1.13 -9.59 0.13
C VAL A 450 -1.19 -10.99 0.75
N GLU A 451 -0.84 -11.15 2.03
CA GLU A 451 -0.92 -12.47 2.65
C GLU A 451 -2.38 -12.91 2.85
N TYR A 452 -3.29 -12.01 3.23
CA TYR A 452 -4.74 -12.29 3.25
C TYR A 452 -5.20 -12.83 1.89
N LEU A 453 -4.88 -12.13 0.80
CA LEU A 453 -5.24 -12.55 -0.56
C LEU A 453 -4.64 -13.92 -0.93
N ASN A 454 -3.39 -14.19 -0.52
CA ASN A 454 -2.71 -15.45 -0.81
C ASN A 454 -3.21 -16.62 0.04
N GLU A 455 -3.59 -16.40 1.31
CA GLU A 455 -4.09 -17.45 2.21
C GLU A 455 -5.45 -17.98 1.74
N TYR A 456 -6.32 -17.10 1.24
CA TYR A 456 -7.58 -17.52 0.63
C TYR A 456 -7.45 -17.90 -0.85
N GLY A 457 -6.30 -17.62 -1.47
CA GLY A 457 -6.01 -18.00 -2.85
C GLY A 457 -6.77 -17.18 -3.90
N PHE A 458 -7.09 -15.93 -3.55
CA PHE A 458 -7.77 -14.92 -4.38
C PHE A 458 -6.86 -14.31 -5.45
N VAL A 459 -5.53 -14.41 -5.26
CA VAL A 459 -4.52 -13.96 -6.24
C VAL A 459 -3.61 -15.12 -6.68
N PRO A 460 -3.05 -15.07 -7.90
CA PRO A 460 -3.31 -14.07 -8.93
C PRO A 460 -4.68 -14.25 -9.59
N THR A 461 -5.24 -13.15 -10.08
CA THR A 461 -6.48 -13.01 -10.83
C THR A 461 -6.23 -13.10 -12.35
N ASP A 462 -5.05 -12.69 -12.83
CA ASP A 462 -4.57 -12.84 -14.21
C ASP A 462 -3.04 -13.12 -14.24
N ASP A 463 -2.24 -12.28 -14.91
CA ASP A 463 -0.80 -12.44 -15.07
C ASP A 463 0.03 -11.67 -14.04
N GLU A 464 -0.62 -11.03 -13.06
CA GLU A 464 0.06 -10.24 -12.04
C GLU A 464 0.88 -11.12 -11.09
N ASP A 465 1.87 -10.46 -10.48
CA ASP A 465 2.61 -10.98 -9.36
C ASP A 465 1.68 -10.96 -8.12
N PRO A 466 1.34 -12.12 -7.49
CA PRO A 466 0.38 -12.18 -6.38
C PRO A 466 0.83 -11.49 -5.08
N PHE A 467 2.01 -10.86 -5.08
CA PHE A 467 2.51 -10.03 -3.98
C PHE A 467 2.74 -8.58 -4.41
N SER A 468 2.12 -8.14 -5.51
CA SER A 468 2.04 -6.74 -5.87
C SER A 468 0.86 -6.10 -5.14
N VAL A 469 1.02 -4.84 -4.74
CA VAL A 469 -0.04 -4.05 -4.11
C VAL A 469 -0.53 -3.02 -5.11
N GLY A 470 -1.84 -2.97 -5.33
CA GLY A 470 -2.47 -2.04 -6.27
C GLY A 470 -2.25 -2.40 -7.74
N ALA A 471 -2.20 -3.69 -8.10
CA ALA A 471 -2.03 -4.11 -9.50
C ALA A 471 -3.14 -3.54 -10.40
N TYR A 472 -4.39 -3.57 -9.93
CA TYR A 472 -5.55 -3.02 -10.63
C TYR A 472 -5.47 -1.49 -10.71
N VAL A 473 -5.30 -0.80 -9.59
CA VAL A 473 -5.29 0.67 -9.55
C VAL A 473 -4.11 1.33 -10.25
N THR A 474 -3.01 0.59 -10.49
CA THR A 474 -1.82 1.13 -11.18
C THR A 474 -1.66 0.63 -12.61
N GLY A 475 -2.38 -0.43 -13.00
CA GLY A 475 -2.14 -1.15 -14.25
C GLY A 475 -0.75 -1.81 -14.33
N ASN A 476 -0.08 -2.02 -13.19
CA ASN A 476 1.25 -2.62 -13.12
C ASN A 476 1.22 -3.92 -12.31
N GLY A 477 1.06 -5.05 -13.01
CA GLY A 477 1.06 -6.37 -12.38
C GLY A 477 2.43 -6.84 -11.87
N GLU A 478 3.55 -6.20 -12.19
CA GLU A 478 4.88 -6.65 -11.76
C GLU A 478 5.23 -6.14 -10.36
N THR A 479 5.15 -4.82 -10.15
CA THR A 479 5.53 -4.16 -8.90
C THR A 479 4.36 -3.46 -8.22
N GLY A 480 3.21 -3.33 -8.88
CA GLY A 480 2.12 -2.48 -8.41
C GLY A 480 2.59 -1.04 -8.22
N ILE A 481 2.26 -0.44 -7.08
CA ILE A 481 2.64 0.93 -6.73
C ILE A 481 4.08 1.11 -6.22
N ARG A 482 4.75 0.02 -5.84
CA ARG A 482 6.08 0.03 -5.19
C ARG A 482 7.22 0.10 -6.21
N ASN A 483 8.41 0.51 -5.79
CA ASN A 483 9.59 0.56 -6.67
C ASN A 483 10.11 -0.85 -7.02
N TYR A 484 9.98 -1.79 -6.10
CA TYR A 484 10.37 -3.18 -6.28
C TYR A 484 9.21 -4.12 -5.97
N ASN A 485 9.17 -5.23 -6.71
CA ASN A 485 8.38 -6.37 -6.31
C ASN A 485 8.94 -6.96 -4.99
N MET A 486 8.10 -7.08 -3.96
CA MET A 486 8.54 -7.43 -2.60
C MET A 486 9.32 -8.76 -2.52
N ARG A 487 8.93 -9.79 -3.30
CA ARG A 487 9.61 -11.10 -3.29
C ARG A 487 10.88 -11.15 -4.15
N LYS A 488 11.12 -10.15 -5.01
CA LYS A 488 12.29 -10.04 -5.90
C LYS A 488 13.18 -8.83 -5.57
N SER A 489 12.85 -8.08 -4.52
CA SER A 489 13.56 -6.85 -4.15
C SER A 489 15.01 -7.15 -3.71
N PRO A 490 16.00 -6.38 -4.21
CA PRO A 490 17.40 -6.46 -3.77
C PRO A 490 17.68 -5.67 -2.49
N LEU A 491 16.70 -4.91 -1.99
CA LEU A 491 16.88 -3.97 -0.90
C LEU A 491 17.31 -4.65 0.40
N ASN A 492 18.10 -3.94 1.17
CA ASN A 492 18.61 -4.39 2.46
C ASN A 492 18.76 -3.19 3.41
N TYR A 493 19.05 -3.45 4.67
CA TYR A 493 19.04 -2.42 5.71
C TYR A 493 20.02 -1.26 5.48
N SER A 494 21.05 -1.45 4.65
CA SER A 494 21.93 -0.36 4.23
C SER A 494 21.32 0.59 3.20
N ASP A 495 20.13 0.31 2.65
CA ASP A 495 19.49 1.09 1.59
C ASP A 495 18.46 2.11 2.12
N ILE A 496 18.43 2.41 3.43
CA ILE A 496 17.54 3.45 3.97
C ILE A 496 17.81 4.78 3.25
N GLY A 497 16.77 5.45 2.76
CA GLY A 497 16.90 6.68 1.99
C GLY A 497 17.31 6.48 0.52
N TYR A 498 17.25 5.26 -0.02
CA TYR A 498 17.58 5.02 -1.45
C TYR A 498 16.65 5.76 -2.43
N ASP A 499 15.43 6.09 -2.00
CA ASP A 499 14.45 6.83 -2.79
C ASP A 499 13.65 7.79 -1.90
N PHE A 500 13.89 9.07 -2.10
CA PHE A 500 13.40 10.18 -1.29
C PHE A 500 12.32 10.99 -2.01
N VAL A 501 11.91 10.60 -3.24
CA VAL A 501 11.09 11.50 -4.07
C VAL A 501 9.67 11.63 -3.51
N CYS A 502 9.46 12.70 -2.75
CA CYS A 502 8.17 13.19 -2.29
C CYS A 502 7.53 14.09 -3.38
N ASN A 503 6.39 13.68 -3.96
CA ASN A 503 5.63 14.43 -4.98
C ASN A 503 4.95 15.73 -4.45
N ALA A 504 5.46 16.34 -3.38
CA ALA A 504 4.82 17.42 -2.64
C ALA A 504 4.65 18.73 -3.43
N ALA A 505 5.36 18.91 -4.55
CA ALA A 505 5.31 20.15 -5.34
C ALA A 505 4.20 20.18 -6.41
N LEU A 506 3.54 19.05 -6.72
CA LEU A 506 2.56 18.96 -7.82
C LEU A 506 1.12 18.63 -7.37
N ILE A 507 0.92 18.06 -6.17
CA ILE A 507 -0.38 17.50 -5.70
C ILE A 507 -0.98 18.33 -4.55
N GLY A 508 -0.63 19.62 -4.45
CA GLY A 508 -0.91 20.37 -3.22
C GLY A 508 -0.22 19.72 -1.99
N PRO A 509 -0.45 20.22 -0.77
CA PRO A 509 0.09 19.56 0.42
C PRO A 509 -0.47 18.13 0.51
N PRO A 510 0.35 17.08 0.51
CA PRO A 510 -0.18 15.75 0.68
C PRO A 510 -0.59 15.53 2.14
N VAL A 511 -1.53 14.60 2.27
CA VAL A 511 -1.91 13.87 3.48
C VAL A 511 -0.75 12.98 3.98
N GLU A 512 0.34 12.88 3.21
CA GLU A 512 1.64 12.40 3.66
C GLU A 512 2.40 13.53 4.37
N PRO A 513 2.98 13.33 5.56
CA PRO A 513 3.98 14.27 6.03
C PRO A 513 5.13 14.22 5.02
N ALA A 514 5.22 15.28 4.21
CA ALA A 514 6.33 15.55 3.32
C ALA A 514 7.62 15.11 4.00
N CYS A 515 8.46 14.30 3.33
CA CYS A 515 9.81 13.88 3.73
C CYS A 515 10.33 14.77 4.86
N SER A 516 10.03 14.43 6.12
CA SER A 516 10.08 15.41 7.21
C SER A 516 11.51 15.80 7.55
N ASP A 517 12.45 14.95 7.14
CA ASP A 517 13.89 15.09 7.19
C ASP A 517 14.52 15.46 5.81
N GLY A 518 13.70 15.54 4.76
CA GLY A 518 14.12 15.77 3.37
C GLY A 518 14.88 14.62 2.70
N ARG A 519 15.02 13.45 3.35
CA ARG A 519 15.88 12.33 2.93
C ARG A 519 15.21 10.96 2.92
N THR A 520 14.27 10.69 3.82
CA THR A 520 13.56 9.40 3.90
C THR A 520 12.14 9.53 3.36
N GLN A 521 11.60 8.40 2.88
CA GLN A 521 10.23 8.31 2.42
C GLN A 521 9.66 6.96 2.86
N VAL A 522 8.66 7.02 3.74
CA VAL A 522 8.18 5.84 4.49
C VAL A 522 7.74 4.67 3.60
N HIS A 523 7.16 4.93 2.43
CA HIS A 523 6.75 3.86 1.52
C HIS A 523 7.95 3.19 0.86
N ALA A 524 8.94 3.96 0.41
CA ALA A 524 10.15 3.45 -0.21
C ALA A 524 10.99 2.69 0.81
N ASP A 525 11.24 3.28 1.98
CA ASP A 525 12.01 2.66 3.06
C ASP A 525 11.28 1.42 3.62
N GLY A 526 9.94 1.41 3.59
CA GLY A 526 9.13 0.24 3.92
C GLY A 526 9.42 -0.96 3.02
N GLU A 527 9.82 -0.75 1.75
CA GLU A 527 10.18 -1.84 0.84
C GLU A 527 11.40 -2.64 1.32
N ILE A 528 12.27 -2.06 2.16
CA ILE A 528 13.39 -2.76 2.81
C ILE A 528 12.86 -3.79 3.80
N TRP A 529 11.87 -3.41 4.60
CA TRP A 529 11.21 -4.33 5.53
C TRP A 529 10.41 -5.39 4.77
N SER A 530 9.70 -5.03 3.71
CA SER A 530 8.99 -5.98 2.86
C SER A 530 9.93 -7.03 2.26
N ALA A 531 11.07 -6.60 1.70
CA ALA A 531 12.09 -7.49 1.15
C ALA A 531 12.68 -8.44 2.21
N THR A 532 12.85 -7.93 3.44
CA THR A 532 13.31 -8.71 4.59
C THR A 532 12.30 -9.76 5.00
N GLN A 533 11.05 -9.36 5.16
CA GLN A 533 9.99 -10.25 5.61
C GLN A 533 9.65 -11.32 4.57
N PHE A 534 9.78 -11.04 3.27
CA PHE A 534 9.63 -12.09 2.25
C PHE A 534 10.73 -13.14 2.30
N ASP A 535 11.96 -12.78 2.68
CA ASP A 535 13.03 -13.76 2.93
C ASP A 535 12.72 -14.60 4.19
N VAL A 536 12.16 -13.99 5.25
CA VAL A 536 11.68 -14.69 6.45
C VAL A 536 10.55 -15.67 6.10
N ARG A 537 9.50 -15.18 5.44
CA ARG A 537 8.37 -15.96 4.93
C ARG A 537 8.85 -17.16 4.12
N LYS A 538 9.75 -16.93 3.16
CA LYS A 538 10.33 -17.97 2.31
C LYS A 538 11.09 -19.02 3.12
N ALA A 539 11.88 -18.61 4.11
CA ALA A 539 12.63 -19.54 4.96
C ALA A 539 11.69 -20.43 5.79
N LEU A 540 10.62 -19.85 6.35
CA LEU A 540 9.63 -20.63 7.11
C LEU A 540 8.78 -21.54 6.22
N VAL A 541 8.36 -21.06 5.04
CA VAL A 541 7.69 -21.92 4.05
C VAL A 541 8.59 -23.10 3.72
N GLN A 542 9.84 -22.87 3.34
CA GLN A 542 10.79 -23.94 2.99
C GLN A 542 10.95 -24.97 4.11
N LYS A 543 11.04 -24.52 5.37
CA LYS A 543 11.18 -25.40 6.52
C LYS A 543 9.97 -26.32 6.72
N TYR A 544 8.76 -25.78 6.60
CA TYR A 544 7.53 -26.51 6.94
C TYR A 544 6.85 -27.17 5.74
N ASN A 545 7.26 -26.85 4.50
CA ASN A 545 6.56 -27.25 3.28
C ASN A 545 6.34 -28.76 3.13
N ALA A 546 7.26 -29.58 3.64
CA ALA A 546 7.15 -31.04 3.53
C ALA A 546 5.97 -31.61 4.35
N SER A 547 5.59 -30.95 5.46
CA SER A 547 4.49 -31.38 6.33
C SER A 547 3.23 -30.53 6.14
N PHE A 548 3.40 -29.24 5.83
CA PHE A 548 2.34 -28.25 5.64
C PHE A 548 2.61 -27.49 4.33
N PRO A 549 2.27 -28.09 3.17
CA PRO A 549 2.59 -27.51 1.89
C PRO A 549 1.90 -26.16 1.69
N ALA A 550 2.65 -25.10 1.43
CA ALA A 550 2.08 -23.76 1.18
C ALA A 550 1.25 -23.69 -0.11
N SER A 551 1.40 -24.67 -1.00
CA SER A 551 0.60 -24.83 -2.22
C SER A 551 -0.78 -25.46 -1.98
N ASN A 552 -1.07 -25.95 -0.78
CA ASN A 552 -2.37 -26.54 -0.47
C ASN A 552 -3.36 -25.43 -0.06
N LYS A 553 -4.19 -24.98 -1.01
CA LYS A 553 -5.17 -23.90 -0.80
C LYS A 553 -6.17 -24.18 0.33
N ASP A 554 -6.69 -25.41 0.43
CA ASP A 554 -7.61 -25.81 1.51
C ASP A 554 -6.95 -25.66 2.89
N LEU A 555 -5.69 -26.09 3.01
CA LEU A 555 -4.95 -25.94 4.27
C LEU A 555 -4.70 -24.46 4.61
N GLN A 556 -4.45 -23.61 3.61
CA GLN A 556 -4.25 -22.18 3.85
C GLN A 556 -5.54 -21.53 4.36
N ALA A 557 -6.67 -21.75 3.68
CA ALA A 557 -7.97 -21.21 4.07
C ALA A 557 -8.36 -21.63 5.50
N ARG A 558 -8.31 -22.93 5.81
CA ARG A 558 -8.62 -23.45 7.16
C ARG A 558 -7.69 -22.89 8.26
N CYS A 559 -6.46 -22.53 7.91
CA CYS A 559 -5.53 -21.88 8.81
C CYS A 559 -5.83 -20.39 9.01
N ALA A 560 -6.27 -19.71 7.94
CA ALA A 560 -6.73 -18.33 7.98
C ALA A 560 -8.00 -18.22 8.85
N ASP A 561 -8.93 -19.16 8.70
CA ASP A 561 -10.21 -19.25 9.43
C ASP A 561 -10.07 -19.82 10.86
N ASN A 562 -8.83 -19.98 11.35
CA ASN A 562 -8.51 -20.46 12.70
C ASN A 562 -9.08 -21.84 13.06
N GLU A 563 -9.36 -22.71 12.08
CA GLU A 563 -9.73 -24.10 12.35
C GLU A 563 -8.53 -24.92 12.87
N LEU A 564 -7.32 -24.44 12.58
CA LEU A 564 -6.06 -25.09 12.91
C LEU A 564 -5.17 -24.15 13.70
N ALA A 565 -4.55 -24.69 14.75
CA ALA A 565 -3.52 -23.96 15.48
C ALA A 565 -2.34 -23.61 14.54
N PRO A 566 -1.67 -22.45 14.71
CA PRO A 566 -0.60 -22.02 13.82
C PRO A 566 0.56 -23.02 13.66
N ASP A 567 0.81 -23.88 14.66
CA ASP A 567 1.84 -24.92 14.58
C ASP A 567 1.44 -26.12 13.67
N LYS A 568 0.23 -26.11 13.11
CA LYS A 568 -0.29 -27.02 12.08
C LYS A 568 -0.48 -26.35 10.72
N CYS A 569 0.01 -25.12 10.57
CA CYS A 569 -0.14 -24.36 9.35
C CYS A 569 1.15 -24.27 8.53
N PRO A 570 1.03 -23.93 7.23
CA PRO A 570 2.16 -23.59 6.37
C PRO A 570 3.05 -22.50 6.95
N GLY A 571 4.28 -22.41 6.46
CA GLY A 571 5.26 -21.48 6.99
C GLY A 571 4.89 -20.00 6.84
N ASN A 572 4.07 -19.65 5.84
CA ASN A 572 3.57 -18.29 5.63
C ASN A 572 2.57 -17.85 6.72
N ARG A 573 1.58 -18.69 7.09
CA ARG A 573 0.69 -18.41 8.24
C ARG A 573 1.47 -18.25 9.55
N ARG A 574 2.48 -19.10 9.78
CA ARG A 574 3.35 -18.99 10.97
C ARG A 574 4.12 -17.67 10.99
N TRP A 575 4.62 -17.25 9.83
CA TRP A 575 5.30 -15.97 9.67
C TRP A 575 4.36 -14.80 10.00
N MET A 576 3.15 -14.80 9.43
CA MET A 576 2.19 -13.72 9.69
C MET A 576 1.74 -13.68 11.16
N GLN A 577 1.56 -14.84 11.78
CA GLN A 577 1.30 -14.92 13.22
C GLN A 577 2.44 -14.33 14.07
N LEU A 578 3.70 -14.50 13.67
CA LEU A 578 4.85 -13.89 14.36
C LEU A 578 4.89 -12.37 14.20
N ILE A 579 4.44 -11.85 13.05
CA ILE A 579 4.29 -10.40 12.85
C ILE A 579 3.27 -9.85 13.86
N PHE A 580 2.06 -10.40 13.91
CA PHE A 580 1.01 -9.93 14.82
C PHE A 580 1.39 -10.08 16.30
N ASP A 581 2.01 -11.19 16.68
CA ASP A 581 2.53 -11.38 18.03
C ASP A 581 3.60 -10.34 18.40
N SER A 582 4.43 -9.94 17.43
CA SER A 582 5.49 -8.97 17.65
C SER A 582 4.94 -7.57 17.93
N TYR A 583 3.79 -7.19 17.35
CA TYR A 583 3.17 -5.89 17.60
C TYR A 583 2.94 -5.63 19.09
N LEU A 584 2.50 -6.66 19.82
CA LEU A 584 2.22 -6.59 21.27
C LEU A 584 3.48 -6.37 22.13
N MET A 585 4.67 -6.46 21.53
CA MET A 585 5.96 -6.26 22.20
C MET A 585 6.63 -4.94 21.82
N LEU A 586 6.12 -4.25 20.80
CA LEU A 586 6.75 -3.07 20.23
C LEU A 586 6.26 -1.78 20.89
N GLY A 587 7.20 -0.84 21.09
CA GLY A 587 6.91 0.52 21.51
C GLY A 587 6.56 1.43 20.33
N SER A 588 6.19 2.67 20.61
CA SER A 588 5.80 3.66 19.58
C SER A 588 6.98 4.19 18.76
N ASP A 589 8.11 4.43 19.42
CA ASP A 589 9.40 4.73 18.80
C ASP A 589 10.17 3.40 18.65
N LEU A 590 10.12 2.81 17.45
CA LEU A 590 10.74 1.53 17.15
C LEU A 590 11.63 1.61 15.90
N SER A 591 12.63 0.75 15.82
CA SER A 591 13.42 0.54 14.61
C SER A 591 13.17 -0.83 13.96
N MET A 592 13.70 -1.04 12.75
CA MET A 592 13.68 -2.37 12.12
C MET A 592 14.41 -3.43 12.96
N LEU A 593 15.40 -3.02 13.78
CA LEU A 593 16.10 -3.90 14.70
C LEU A 593 15.24 -4.28 15.91
N ASP A 594 14.43 -3.35 16.42
CA ASP A 594 13.45 -3.64 17.46
C ASP A 594 12.40 -4.64 16.98
N SER A 595 11.86 -4.44 15.78
CA SER A 595 10.92 -5.38 15.18
C SER A 595 11.53 -6.77 14.94
N ARG A 596 12.76 -6.83 14.43
CA ARG A 596 13.52 -8.09 14.34
C ARG A 596 13.57 -8.79 15.70
N ASN A 597 13.95 -8.07 16.75
CA ASN A 597 14.07 -8.62 18.09
C ASN A 597 12.71 -9.08 18.64
N ALA A 598 11.64 -8.32 18.39
CA ALA A 598 10.28 -8.66 18.78
C ALA A 598 9.80 -9.93 18.08
N MET A 599 10.02 -10.08 16.77
CA MET A 599 9.68 -11.32 16.05
C MET A 599 10.47 -12.55 16.54
N LEU A 600 11.76 -12.37 16.88
CA LEU A 600 12.55 -13.43 17.51
C LEU A 600 12.00 -13.80 18.89
N GLY A 601 11.53 -12.82 19.67
CA GLY A 601 10.85 -13.01 20.95
C GLY A 601 9.50 -13.73 20.82
N ALA A 602 8.69 -13.32 19.84
CA ALA A 602 7.42 -13.96 19.49
C ALA A 602 7.62 -15.44 19.16
N ASP A 603 8.66 -15.81 18.41
CA ASP A 603 8.98 -17.21 18.12
C ASP A 603 9.34 -18.01 19.37
N MET A 604 10.03 -17.40 20.33
CA MET A 604 10.31 -18.03 21.63
C MET A 604 9.02 -18.32 22.40
N MET A 605 8.06 -17.40 22.38
CA MET A 605 6.80 -17.52 23.09
C MET A 605 5.83 -18.49 22.42
N ARG A 606 5.63 -18.37 21.10
CA ARG A 606 4.63 -19.14 20.36
C ARG A 606 5.12 -20.53 19.95
N PHE A 607 6.36 -20.64 19.50
CA PHE A 607 6.90 -21.89 18.95
C PHE A 607 8.08 -22.45 19.75
N GLY A 608 8.34 -21.92 20.96
CA GLY A 608 9.44 -22.39 21.82
C GLY A 608 10.83 -22.15 21.23
N GLY A 609 10.97 -21.19 20.31
CA GLY A 609 12.23 -20.90 19.64
C GLY A 609 12.55 -21.84 18.48
N ALA A 610 11.55 -22.56 17.97
CA ALA A 610 11.77 -23.54 16.92
C ALA A 610 12.35 -22.92 15.64
N ASN A 611 12.12 -21.63 15.36
CA ASN A 611 12.46 -20.98 14.09
C ASN A 611 13.66 -20.04 14.14
N GLN A 612 14.34 -19.96 15.28
CA GLN A 612 15.43 -19.01 15.51
C GLN A 612 16.52 -19.05 14.44
N THR A 613 16.91 -20.22 13.95
CA THR A 613 17.95 -20.34 12.91
C THR A 613 17.50 -19.75 11.58
N GLU A 614 16.26 -20.03 11.15
CA GLU A 614 15.71 -19.51 9.90
C GLU A 614 15.49 -18.01 9.96
N LEU A 615 14.91 -17.51 11.06
CA LEU A 615 14.68 -16.08 11.28
C LEU A 615 16.00 -15.31 11.25
N TRP A 616 16.97 -15.70 12.08
CA TRP A 616 18.25 -15.00 12.15
C TRP A 616 19.01 -15.00 10.83
N ARG A 617 18.99 -16.10 10.06
CA ARG A 617 19.64 -16.15 8.75
C ARG A 617 18.97 -15.21 7.74
N ALA A 618 17.64 -15.16 7.73
CA ALA A 618 16.90 -14.26 6.84
C ALA A 618 17.18 -12.79 7.15
N PHE A 619 17.13 -12.40 8.43
CA PHE A 619 17.47 -11.04 8.87
C PHE A 619 18.93 -10.67 8.54
N ALA A 620 19.89 -11.54 8.90
CA ALA A 620 21.30 -11.29 8.61
C ALA A 620 21.57 -11.19 7.11
N LYS A 621 20.90 -11.98 6.27
CA LYS A 621 21.05 -11.87 4.80
C LYS A 621 20.67 -10.48 4.27
N ARG A 622 19.81 -9.75 4.98
CA ARG A 622 19.31 -8.41 4.62
C ARG A 622 19.96 -7.29 5.44
N GLY A 623 21.09 -7.55 6.09
CA GLY A 623 21.83 -6.54 6.84
C GLY A 623 21.33 -6.31 8.27
N LEU A 624 20.32 -7.05 8.73
CA LEU A 624 19.75 -6.97 10.09
C LEU A 624 20.37 -8.02 11.02
N GLY A 625 21.67 -8.29 10.86
CA GLY A 625 22.44 -9.28 11.61
C GLY A 625 22.76 -8.88 13.05
N GLN A 626 23.49 -9.74 13.75
CA GLN A 626 23.66 -9.66 15.20
C GLN A 626 24.36 -8.38 15.70
N PHE A 627 25.16 -7.75 14.85
CA PHE A 627 25.88 -6.51 15.15
C PHE A 627 25.36 -5.30 14.38
N ALA A 628 24.18 -5.40 13.76
CA ALA A 628 23.56 -4.26 13.11
C ALA A 628 23.16 -3.21 14.16
N SER A 629 23.25 -1.93 13.80
CA SER A 629 22.88 -0.82 14.69
C SER A 629 22.17 0.31 13.95
N ASP A 630 21.24 0.97 14.64
CA ASP A 630 20.53 2.16 14.16
C ASP A 630 21.45 3.41 14.15
N SER A 631 22.45 3.48 15.04
CA SER A 631 23.37 4.61 15.09
C SER A 631 24.54 4.47 14.11
N ARG A 632 24.85 5.54 13.37
CA ARG A 632 26.15 5.79 12.75
C ARG A 632 26.86 6.94 13.47
N VAL A 633 28.19 6.92 13.47
CA VAL A 633 29.01 8.09 13.77
C VAL A 633 29.31 8.78 12.44
N GLU A 634 28.71 9.95 12.19
CA GLU A 634 29.12 10.82 11.09
C GLU A 634 30.17 11.85 11.57
N GLY A 635 31.20 12.08 10.76
CA GLY A 635 32.27 13.06 11.03
C GLY A 635 33.63 12.46 11.42
N GLU A 636 34.70 13.18 11.10
CA GLU A 636 36.06 12.94 11.61
C GLU A 636 36.38 13.95 12.72
N GLY A 637 36.85 13.49 13.89
CA GLY A 637 37.33 14.36 14.97
C GLY A 637 36.31 14.69 16.07
N GLU A 638 36.51 15.80 16.79
CA GLU A 638 35.72 16.19 17.99
C GLU A 638 34.27 16.60 17.69
N ASP A 639 33.88 16.67 16.41
CA ASP A 639 32.54 17.07 15.94
C ASP A 639 31.65 15.88 15.53
N ALA A 640 32.06 14.66 15.90
CA ALA A 640 31.29 13.43 15.63
C ALA A 640 29.99 13.40 16.45
N GLU A 641 28.85 13.66 15.82
CA GLU A 641 27.53 13.50 16.46
C GLU A 641 27.05 12.05 16.32
N THR A 642 26.66 11.44 17.44
CA THR A 642 26.00 10.14 17.46
C THR A 642 24.50 10.39 17.45
N LEU A 643 23.83 10.14 16.34
CA LEU A 643 22.38 10.08 16.28
C LEU A 643 21.99 8.64 16.68
N SER A 644 21.16 8.47 17.71
CA SER A 644 20.73 7.16 18.20
C SER A 644 19.29 7.21 18.70
N ASP A 645 18.34 6.88 17.84
CA ASP A 645 16.91 6.66 18.09
C ASP A 645 16.28 6.05 16.81
N GLY A 646 15.00 5.64 16.84
CA GLY A 646 14.32 5.08 15.66
C GLY A 646 14.18 6.05 14.47
N ASP A 647 14.64 7.29 14.63
CA ASP A 647 14.71 8.35 13.62
C ASP A 647 16.06 8.42 12.89
N THR A 648 17.04 7.61 13.28
CA THR A 648 18.33 7.54 12.56
C THR A 648 18.13 7.02 11.14
N ILE A 649 18.55 7.86 10.19
CA ILE A 649 18.49 7.62 8.75
C ILE A 649 19.57 6.65 8.22
N ASP A 650 20.55 6.28 9.05
CA ASP A 650 21.73 5.51 8.63
C ASP A 650 21.80 4.14 9.35
N GLY A 651 21.15 3.12 8.76
CA GLY A 651 21.25 1.74 9.25
C GLY A 651 22.64 1.14 9.03
N ALA A 652 23.40 0.89 10.09
CA ALA A 652 24.67 0.18 10.01
C ALA A 652 24.42 -1.33 9.87
N ALA A 653 24.45 -1.83 8.63
CA ALA A 653 24.15 -3.21 8.31
C ALA A 653 25.22 -4.20 8.81
N ASN A 654 24.76 -5.36 9.29
CA ASN A 654 25.59 -6.53 9.60
C ASN A 654 24.98 -7.80 8.99
N TYR A 655 25.83 -8.68 8.46
CA TYR A 655 25.37 -9.90 7.77
C TYR A 655 25.75 -11.20 8.51
N GLU A 656 26.09 -11.08 9.79
CA GLU A 656 26.44 -12.20 10.68
C GLU A 656 25.26 -12.56 11.59
N THR A 657 25.30 -13.76 12.16
CA THR A 657 24.20 -14.29 12.98
C THR A 657 24.75 -15.04 14.18
N PRO A 658 24.07 -15.03 15.34
CA PRO A 658 24.50 -15.85 16.47
C PRO A 658 24.21 -17.35 16.27
N ARG A 659 23.60 -17.73 15.13
CA ARG A 659 23.14 -19.09 14.82
C ARG A 659 23.98 -19.81 13.77
N GLU A 660 24.98 -19.14 13.20
CA GLU A 660 25.92 -19.71 12.26
C GLU A 660 27.31 -19.77 12.91
N THR A 661 28.14 -20.72 12.47
CA THR A 661 29.53 -20.86 12.93
C THR A 661 30.52 -20.96 11.78
N ASN A 662 30.01 -20.82 10.55
CA ASN A 662 30.73 -20.97 9.30
C ASN A 662 30.44 -19.81 8.34
N GLU A 663 30.26 -18.59 8.87
CA GLU A 663 30.12 -17.39 8.07
C GLU A 663 31.27 -17.28 7.06
N GLY A 664 30.92 -16.97 5.82
CA GLY A 664 31.91 -16.75 4.77
C GLY A 664 32.54 -15.37 4.94
N ARG A 665 33.87 -15.32 4.88
CA ARG A 665 34.63 -14.07 5.00
C ARG A 665 35.14 -13.61 3.66
N VAL A 666 34.84 -12.36 3.31
CA VAL A 666 35.25 -11.75 2.03
C VAL A 666 36.19 -10.60 2.33
N LYS A 667 37.36 -10.58 1.66
CA LYS A 667 38.27 -9.43 1.61
C LYS A 667 38.15 -8.77 0.25
N PHE A 668 37.80 -7.50 0.23
CA PHE A 668 37.67 -6.68 -0.96
C PHE A 668 39.04 -6.12 -1.34
N ARG A 669 39.42 -6.30 -2.61
CA ARG A 669 40.65 -5.73 -3.18
C ARG A 669 40.37 -5.15 -4.57
N PRO A 670 39.68 -4.00 -4.65
CA PRO A 670 39.50 -3.28 -5.89
C PRO A 670 40.86 -2.92 -6.50
N ARG A 671 40.98 -3.00 -7.83
CA ARG A 671 42.25 -2.89 -8.55
C ARG A 671 42.11 -1.97 -9.76
N ALA A 672 42.97 -0.96 -9.85
CA ALA A 672 43.08 -0.09 -11.02
C ALA A 672 43.64 -0.90 -12.20
N ILE A 673 42.86 -1.10 -13.27
CA ILE A 673 43.32 -1.97 -14.38
C ILE A 673 44.07 -1.25 -15.50
N ASP A 674 43.82 0.06 -15.65
CA ASP A 674 44.42 0.89 -16.70
C ASP A 674 45.76 1.51 -16.25
N GLU A 675 46.09 1.40 -14.96
CA GLU A 675 47.33 1.92 -14.39
C GLU A 675 48.51 0.95 -14.44
N SER A 676 49.71 1.51 -14.54
CA SER A 676 50.95 0.76 -14.53
C SER A 676 51.12 -0.04 -13.23
N GLY A 677 51.36 -1.35 -13.37
CA GLY A 677 51.49 -2.26 -12.23
C GLY A 677 50.16 -2.68 -11.60
N ARG A 678 49.02 -2.14 -12.05
CA ARG A 678 47.67 -2.44 -11.59
C ARG A 678 47.52 -2.44 -10.06
N PRO A 679 47.76 -1.30 -9.40
CA PRO A 679 47.73 -1.20 -7.95
C PRO A 679 46.32 -1.50 -7.41
N PHE A 680 46.28 -1.95 -6.14
CA PHE A 680 45.03 -2.04 -5.41
C PHE A 680 44.65 -0.66 -4.87
N LEU A 681 43.36 -0.33 -4.96
CA LEU A 681 42.84 0.95 -4.51
C LEU A 681 42.84 1.03 -2.99
N THR A 682 43.03 2.23 -2.47
CA THR A 682 43.01 2.55 -1.03
C THR A 682 41.98 3.63 -0.69
N ASN A 683 41.04 3.90 -1.58
CA ASN A 683 39.98 4.90 -1.42
C ASN A 683 38.61 4.37 -1.84
N ALA A 684 38.49 3.05 -2.08
CA ALA A 684 37.25 2.43 -2.51
C ALA A 684 36.33 2.14 -1.33
N LYS A 685 35.05 2.51 -1.45
CA LYS A 685 33.94 2.17 -0.57
C LYS A 685 33.16 0.98 -1.13
N ILE A 686 32.69 0.10 -0.24
CA ILE A 686 31.98 -1.14 -0.60
C ILE A 686 30.60 -1.14 0.04
N TYR A 687 29.59 -1.18 -0.81
CA TYR A 687 28.17 -1.24 -0.44
C TYR A 687 27.61 -2.62 -0.79
N VAL A 688 26.56 -3.03 -0.08
CA VAL A 688 25.76 -4.21 -0.43
C VAL A 688 24.48 -3.73 -1.07
N GLY A 689 24.12 -4.31 -2.22
CA GLY A 689 22.94 -3.90 -2.98
C GLY A 689 23.30 -3.04 -4.19
N ARG A 690 22.39 -2.16 -4.56
CA ARG A 690 22.40 -1.44 -5.85
C ARG A 690 22.72 0.05 -5.74
N TYR A 691 22.62 0.60 -4.55
CA TYR A 691 22.66 2.03 -4.28
C TYR A 691 23.98 2.44 -3.61
N GLU A 692 24.51 3.57 -4.06
CA GLU A 692 25.60 4.30 -3.37
C GLU A 692 25.03 5.52 -2.68
N ALA A 693 24.26 6.34 -3.41
CA ALA A 693 23.51 7.44 -2.86
C ALA A 693 22.47 6.97 -1.84
N GLY A 694 22.48 7.56 -0.66
CA GLY A 694 21.64 7.18 0.48
C GLY A 694 22.11 5.92 1.23
N ALA A 695 22.97 5.10 0.63
CA ALA A 695 23.37 3.85 1.25
C ALA A 695 24.58 3.98 2.19
N VAL A 696 24.70 3.05 3.14
CA VAL A 696 25.84 2.97 4.07
C VAL A 696 26.86 1.91 3.61
N PRO A 697 28.16 2.25 3.46
CA PRO A 697 29.18 1.27 3.10
C PRO A 697 29.48 0.32 4.27
N ILE A 698 29.69 -0.97 3.95
CA ILE A 698 29.96 -2.02 4.94
C ILE A 698 31.46 -2.31 5.12
N ALA A 699 32.26 -1.84 4.18
CA ALA A 699 33.71 -1.96 4.15
C ALA A 699 34.27 -0.82 3.29
N ASP A 700 35.53 -0.49 3.50
CA ASP A 700 36.29 0.34 2.57
C ASP A 700 37.74 -0.15 2.47
N THR A 701 38.54 0.52 1.64
CA THR A 701 39.98 0.26 1.51
C THR A 701 40.85 1.38 2.05
N ASP A 702 40.24 2.37 2.68
CA ASP A 702 40.95 3.53 3.20
C ASP A 702 41.51 3.24 4.59
N PRO A 703 42.84 3.17 4.75
CA PRO A 703 43.44 2.90 6.05
C PRO A 703 43.22 4.02 7.08
N SER A 704 42.68 5.18 6.69
CA SER A 704 42.35 6.29 7.57
C SER A 704 41.03 6.10 8.32
N THR A 705 40.13 5.26 7.82
CA THR A 705 38.79 5.06 8.40
C THR A 705 38.79 3.90 9.41
N SER A 706 37.68 3.76 10.13
CA SER A 706 37.45 2.64 11.06
C SER A 706 36.97 1.37 10.37
N LEU A 707 36.49 1.46 9.11
CA LEU A 707 36.03 0.30 8.35
C LEU A 707 37.24 -0.55 7.91
N GLN A 708 36.98 -1.83 7.70
CA GLN A 708 37.99 -2.75 7.19
C GLN A 708 37.65 -3.14 5.76
N ASN A 709 38.65 -3.48 4.95
CA ASN A 709 38.45 -4.04 3.61
C ASN A 709 37.95 -5.49 3.60
N LYS A 710 37.21 -5.90 4.63
CA LYS A 710 36.66 -7.25 4.75
C LYS A 710 35.37 -7.23 5.56
N ALA A 711 34.47 -8.13 5.22
CA ALA A 711 33.24 -8.37 5.96
C ALA A 711 32.90 -9.87 5.98
N SER A 712 32.07 -10.26 6.93
CA SER A 712 31.56 -11.62 7.10
C SER A 712 30.09 -11.67 6.73
N PHE A 713 29.66 -12.77 6.11
CA PHE A 713 28.28 -12.94 5.67
C PHE A 713 27.80 -14.36 5.96
N VAL A 714 26.52 -14.51 6.28
CA VAL A 714 25.84 -15.79 6.11
C VAL A 714 25.98 -16.26 4.65
N PRO A 715 26.04 -17.59 4.40
CA PRO A 715 26.15 -18.10 3.04
C PRO A 715 24.99 -17.62 2.17
N GLY A 716 25.29 -17.11 0.98
CA GLY A 716 24.28 -16.50 0.13
C GLY A 716 24.87 -15.81 -1.09
N THR A 717 23.99 -15.40 -2.00
CA THR A 717 24.38 -14.58 -3.14
C THR A 717 24.05 -13.12 -2.84
N TYR A 718 25.06 -12.27 -2.97
CA TYR A 718 25.01 -10.85 -2.71
C TYR A 718 25.38 -10.08 -3.97
N GLU A 719 24.85 -8.87 -4.09
CA GLU A 719 25.34 -7.86 -5.01
C GLU A 719 26.15 -6.85 -4.21
N PHE A 720 27.33 -6.49 -4.70
CA PHE A 720 28.16 -5.44 -4.13
C PHE A 720 28.32 -4.32 -5.14
N LEU A 721 28.25 -3.09 -4.66
CA LEU A 721 28.60 -1.88 -5.41
C LEU A 721 29.90 -1.32 -4.82
N ILE A 722 30.90 -1.15 -5.67
CA ILE A 722 32.19 -0.59 -5.31
C ILE A 722 32.26 0.79 -5.94
N GLN A 723 32.44 1.83 -5.12
CA GLN A 723 32.67 3.20 -5.58
C GLN A 723 34.09 3.62 -5.17
N ALA A 724 34.81 4.29 -6.06
CA ALA A 724 36.10 4.88 -5.74
C ALA A 724 36.35 6.13 -6.58
N ASP A 725 36.77 7.21 -5.92
CA ASP A 725 37.12 8.46 -6.59
C ASP A 725 38.22 8.22 -7.64
N GLY A 726 37.98 8.70 -8.86
CA GLY A 726 38.83 8.50 -10.04
C GLY A 726 38.57 7.21 -10.82
N TYR A 727 37.65 6.36 -10.36
CA TYR A 727 37.29 5.08 -11.00
C TYR A 727 35.79 4.84 -11.11
N GLY A 728 34.96 5.71 -10.54
CA GLY A 728 33.51 5.59 -10.60
C GLY A 728 32.97 4.39 -9.82
N MET A 729 31.97 3.72 -10.40
CA MET A 729 31.15 2.72 -9.72
C MET A 729 31.12 1.39 -10.47
N GLN A 730 31.33 0.27 -9.78
CA GLN A 730 31.29 -1.08 -10.34
C GLN A 730 30.40 -2.00 -9.51
N ARG A 731 29.40 -2.62 -10.15
CA ARG A 731 28.57 -3.66 -9.53
C ARG A 731 29.12 -5.05 -9.80
N VAL A 732 29.03 -5.92 -8.79
CA VAL A 732 29.49 -7.31 -8.86
C VAL A 732 28.54 -8.23 -8.09
N ARG A 733 28.16 -9.36 -8.69
CA ARG A 733 27.38 -10.40 -8.01
C ARG A 733 28.32 -11.50 -7.52
N TYR A 734 28.26 -11.81 -6.24
CA TYR A 734 29.14 -12.78 -5.61
C TYR A 734 28.37 -13.75 -4.71
N THR A 735 28.68 -15.05 -4.80
CA THR A 735 28.10 -16.05 -3.89
C THR A 735 29.10 -16.38 -2.79
N VAL A 736 28.81 -15.88 -1.59
CA VAL A 736 29.52 -16.19 -0.37
C VAL A 736 29.27 -17.65 -0.01
N GLN A 737 30.35 -18.42 0.07
CA GLN A 737 30.31 -19.83 0.44
C GLN A 737 30.42 -19.98 1.97
N PRO A 738 29.89 -21.07 2.56
CA PRO A 738 30.13 -21.37 3.95
C PRO A 738 31.61 -21.65 4.22
N GLY A 739 32.11 -21.19 5.37
CA GLY A 739 33.44 -21.44 5.90
C GLY A 739 34.09 -20.19 6.50
N ALA A 740 34.40 -20.23 7.80
CA ALA A 740 35.12 -19.18 8.52
C ALA A 740 36.59 -19.00 8.07
N ASP A 741 37.13 -19.96 7.31
CA ASP A 741 38.51 -20.02 6.80
C ASP A 741 38.54 -20.88 5.50
N PRO A 742 39.23 -20.44 4.42
CA PRO A 742 40.03 -19.23 4.30
C PRO A 742 39.26 -17.97 3.90
N LEU A 743 39.80 -16.82 4.32
CA LEU A 743 39.38 -15.49 3.88
C LEU A 743 39.47 -15.42 2.35
N ARG A 744 38.33 -15.27 1.69
CA ARG A 744 38.28 -15.23 0.22
C ARG A 744 38.55 -13.83 -0.28
N VAL A 745 39.50 -13.71 -1.20
CA VAL A 745 39.87 -12.42 -1.78
C VAL A 745 39.03 -12.19 -3.04
N LEU A 746 38.17 -11.18 -2.98
CA LEU A 746 37.41 -10.68 -4.11
C LEU A 746 38.16 -9.50 -4.74
N VAL A 747 38.77 -9.74 -5.90
CA VAL A 747 39.41 -8.69 -6.70
C VAL A 747 38.37 -8.17 -7.69
N VAL A 748 38.07 -6.87 -7.58
CA VAL A 748 37.17 -6.15 -8.47
C VAL A 748 38.03 -5.24 -9.33
N ASP A 749 38.01 -5.47 -10.63
CA ASP A 749 38.73 -4.62 -11.57
C ASP A 749 37.94 -3.33 -11.79
N MET A 750 38.58 -2.21 -11.44
CA MET A 750 38.06 -0.85 -11.54
C MET A 750 38.82 -0.14 -12.68
N PRO A 751 38.17 0.07 -13.84
CA PRO A 751 38.74 0.89 -14.91
C PRO A 751 38.88 2.35 -14.43
N THR A 752 39.84 3.08 -14.99
CA THR A 752 39.96 4.51 -14.70
C THR A 752 38.77 5.25 -15.30
N ASN A 753 38.12 6.10 -14.49
CA ASN A 753 37.11 7.03 -15.00
C ASN A 753 37.82 8.27 -15.55
N TRP A 754 38.00 8.32 -16.87
CA TRP A 754 38.65 9.45 -17.53
C TRP A 754 37.84 10.74 -17.46
N ALA A 755 36.54 10.66 -17.16
CA ALA A 755 35.72 11.84 -16.94
C ALA A 755 35.80 12.35 -15.51
N SER A 756 36.40 11.61 -14.56
CA SER A 756 36.39 11.98 -13.15
C SER A 756 37.16 13.27 -12.87
N ARG A 757 36.56 14.13 -12.05
CA ARG A 757 37.22 15.30 -11.47
C ARG A 757 38.20 14.96 -10.33
N SER A 758 38.17 13.74 -9.83
CA SER A 758 39.06 13.22 -8.79
C SER A 758 40.17 12.41 -9.47
N THR A 759 41.34 12.99 -9.69
CA THR A 759 42.39 12.32 -10.48
C THR A 759 42.94 11.09 -9.76
N SER A 760 42.87 9.92 -10.38
CA SER A 760 43.56 8.70 -9.91
C SER A 760 44.99 8.55 -10.48
N VAL A 761 45.28 9.21 -11.60
CA VAL A 761 46.53 9.07 -12.36
C VAL A 761 47.21 10.43 -12.43
N GLY A 762 48.45 10.55 -11.93
CA GLY A 762 49.18 11.83 -11.81
C GLY A 762 49.09 12.69 -13.09
N GLY A 763 48.29 13.75 -13.02
CA GLY A 763 47.87 14.60 -14.14
C GLY A 763 46.77 15.57 -13.71
N ASP A 764 46.29 16.40 -14.64
CA ASP A 764 45.18 17.32 -14.39
C ASP A 764 43.84 16.56 -14.35
N ALA A 765 42.94 16.98 -13.47
CA ALA A 765 41.58 16.46 -13.38
C ALA A 765 40.77 16.73 -14.64
N ALA A 766 39.76 15.89 -14.89
CA ALA A 766 38.79 16.23 -15.92
C ALA A 766 38.07 17.54 -15.55
N THR A 767 37.74 18.32 -16.57
CA THR A 767 36.96 19.56 -16.42
C THR A 767 35.74 19.50 -17.32
N ILE A 768 34.67 20.19 -16.95
CA ILE A 768 33.41 20.15 -17.69
C ILE A 768 32.88 21.55 -17.97
N SER A 769 32.32 21.73 -19.17
CA SER A 769 31.74 22.99 -19.65
C SER A 769 30.45 22.72 -20.43
N GLY A 770 29.63 23.74 -20.66
CA GLY A 770 28.39 23.63 -21.43
C GLY A 770 27.19 24.18 -20.68
N ASP A 771 26.02 23.62 -20.97
CA ASP A 771 24.73 24.09 -20.49
C ASP A 771 24.42 23.63 -19.06
N GLY A 772 23.49 24.32 -18.41
CA GLY A 772 22.99 23.98 -17.08
C GLY A 772 23.90 24.41 -15.92
N ILE A 773 23.52 23.94 -14.74
CA ILE A 773 24.15 24.21 -13.44
C ILE A 773 24.65 22.89 -12.84
N ASN A 774 25.55 22.97 -11.85
CA ASN A 774 26.12 21.80 -11.18
C ASN A 774 26.81 20.83 -12.15
N LYS A 775 27.45 21.35 -13.21
CA LYS A 775 28.14 20.55 -14.22
C LYS A 775 29.18 19.64 -13.59
N ASN A 776 29.94 20.14 -12.62
CA ASN A 776 30.96 19.36 -11.94
C ASN A 776 30.39 18.18 -11.14
N LYS A 777 29.10 18.18 -10.81
CA LYS A 777 28.39 17.08 -10.16
C LYS A 777 28.03 15.92 -11.09
N LEU A 778 28.25 16.06 -12.40
CA LEU A 778 28.05 14.96 -13.35
C LEU A 778 29.28 14.05 -13.45
N ILE A 779 30.40 14.44 -12.85
CA ILE A 779 31.70 13.77 -13.05
C ILE A 779 32.45 13.57 -11.74
N ASP A 780 31.73 13.47 -10.63
CA ASP A 780 32.29 13.35 -9.28
C ASP A 780 32.23 11.94 -8.69
N ASP A 781 31.95 10.94 -9.53
CA ASP A 781 31.98 9.51 -9.20
C ASP A 781 30.89 9.06 -8.20
N THR A 782 29.79 9.82 -8.04
CA THR A 782 28.69 9.52 -7.09
C THR A 782 27.32 9.69 -7.73
N GLU A 783 26.30 8.96 -7.23
CA GLU A 783 24.90 9.19 -7.61
C GLU A 783 24.20 10.20 -6.68
N ALA A 784 24.88 10.68 -5.63
CA ALA A 784 24.28 11.50 -4.57
C ALA A 784 24.11 12.98 -4.96
N THR A 785 24.66 13.38 -6.11
CA THR A 785 24.62 14.74 -6.63
C THR A 785 24.18 14.75 -8.09
N ASN A 786 23.70 15.89 -8.59
CA ASN A 786 23.18 15.99 -9.96
C ASN A 786 23.68 17.23 -10.69
N TRP A 787 23.95 17.08 -11.98
CA TRP A 787 23.85 18.15 -12.96
C TRP A 787 22.39 18.38 -13.33
N ALA A 788 22.02 19.64 -13.54
CA ALA A 788 20.67 20.03 -13.88
C ALA A 788 20.61 21.05 -15.03
N ALA A 789 19.67 20.82 -15.94
CA ALA A 789 19.26 21.71 -17.00
C ALA A 789 17.83 22.19 -16.71
N MET A 790 17.70 23.40 -16.14
CA MET A 790 16.44 23.92 -15.60
C MET A 790 15.84 25.02 -16.47
N GLY A 791 14.51 25.04 -16.59
CA GLY A 791 13.76 26.12 -17.26
C GLY A 791 14.06 26.28 -18.74
N MET A 792 14.54 25.22 -19.41
CA MET A 792 14.85 25.26 -20.83
C MET A 792 13.56 25.14 -21.64
N ASN A 793 13.09 26.24 -22.23
CA ASN A 793 11.84 26.31 -23.00
C ASN A 793 11.72 25.16 -24.02
N ASN A 794 10.94 24.15 -23.63
CA ASN A 794 10.49 23.02 -24.44
C ASN A 794 11.60 22.15 -25.04
N LEU A 795 12.77 22.04 -24.37
CA LEU A 795 13.97 21.30 -24.84
C LEU A 795 14.28 21.49 -26.34
N LEU A 796 13.94 22.64 -26.93
CA LEU A 796 14.15 22.91 -28.37
C LEU A 796 15.65 22.97 -28.74
N VAL A 797 16.51 23.02 -27.73
CA VAL A 797 17.95 22.80 -27.82
C VAL A 797 18.32 21.76 -26.78
N ASP A 798 18.76 20.59 -27.25
CA ASP A 798 19.23 19.48 -26.42
C ASP A 798 20.36 19.96 -25.47
N PRO A 799 20.16 19.94 -24.14
CA PRO A 799 21.18 20.38 -23.19
C PRO A 799 22.48 19.62 -23.41
N THR A 800 23.59 20.36 -23.54
CA THR A 800 24.87 19.78 -23.93
C THR A 800 25.97 20.13 -22.94
N VAL A 801 26.72 19.12 -22.50
CA VAL A 801 27.95 19.29 -21.71
C VAL A 801 29.13 18.60 -22.38
N THR A 802 30.31 19.20 -22.26
CA THR A 802 31.57 18.69 -22.80
C THR A 802 32.58 18.54 -21.68
N VAL A 803 33.08 17.32 -21.51
CA VAL A 803 34.13 16.94 -20.57
C VAL A 803 35.46 16.91 -21.31
N ASP A 804 36.44 17.68 -20.84
CA ASP A 804 37.86 17.48 -21.16
C ASP A 804 38.38 16.37 -20.25
N LEU A 805 38.81 15.26 -20.84
CA LEU A 805 39.17 14.05 -20.10
C LEU A 805 40.46 14.27 -19.30
N ALA A 806 40.56 13.60 -18.16
CA ALA A 806 41.70 13.72 -17.26
C ALA A 806 43.04 13.40 -17.96
N GLY A 807 44.07 14.18 -17.61
CA GLY A 807 45.40 14.04 -18.18
C GLY A 807 45.57 14.65 -19.58
N ALA A 808 46.82 14.67 -20.07
CA ALA A 808 47.17 15.40 -21.28
C ALA A 808 47.03 14.59 -22.58
N ASP A 809 46.77 13.29 -22.53
CA ASP A 809 46.77 12.40 -23.70
C ASP A 809 45.35 12.03 -24.16
N ALA A 810 45.22 11.52 -25.39
CA ALA A 810 43.96 10.95 -25.84
C ALA A 810 43.79 9.55 -25.25
N HIS A 811 42.59 9.24 -24.76
CA HIS A 811 42.23 7.95 -24.17
C HIS A 811 41.29 7.17 -25.07
N LEU A 812 41.34 5.84 -24.98
CA LEU A 812 40.33 5.00 -25.62
C LEU A 812 39.01 5.19 -24.86
N VAL A 813 37.95 5.53 -25.58
CA VAL A 813 36.57 5.54 -25.10
C VAL A 813 35.87 4.33 -25.71
N GLY A 814 35.70 3.28 -24.91
CA GLY A 814 35.02 2.03 -25.32
C GLY A 814 33.74 1.76 -24.53
N ARG A 815 33.52 2.46 -23.42
CA ARG A 815 32.33 2.37 -22.59
C ARG A 815 32.01 3.74 -22.00
N VAL A 816 30.72 3.98 -21.77
CA VAL A 816 30.28 5.04 -20.86
C VAL A 816 29.33 4.46 -19.82
N ARG A 817 29.31 5.05 -18.62
CA ARG A 817 28.25 4.79 -17.66
C ARG A 817 27.53 6.09 -17.36
N VAL A 818 26.21 6.04 -17.28
CA VAL A 818 25.38 7.22 -17.06
C VAL A 818 24.35 6.90 -16.00
N SER A 819 24.08 7.85 -15.11
CA SER A 819 23.01 7.79 -14.11
C SER A 819 22.02 8.93 -14.29
N ALA A 820 20.74 8.61 -14.15
CA ALA A 820 19.63 9.56 -14.08
C ALA A 820 19.03 9.61 -12.66
N MET A 821 19.75 9.09 -11.66
CA MET A 821 19.31 9.08 -10.27
C MET A 821 19.10 10.51 -9.80
N LEU A 822 18.06 10.70 -9.00
CA LEU A 822 17.74 11.99 -8.41
C LEU A 822 18.38 12.08 -7.04
N ARG A 823 18.51 13.30 -6.50
CA ARG A 823 19.02 13.55 -5.14
C ARG A 823 18.01 14.26 -4.23
N PRO A 824 18.12 14.07 -2.90
CA PRO A 824 17.35 14.80 -1.90
C PRO A 824 17.31 16.31 -2.14
N ARG A 825 16.29 16.97 -1.56
CA ARG A 825 16.21 18.44 -1.56
C ARG A 825 17.42 18.99 -0.83
N ASP A 826 18.08 19.97 -1.45
CA ASP A 826 19.24 20.65 -0.87
C ASP A 826 19.05 22.16 -0.95
N ASP A 827 18.52 22.74 0.13
CA ASP A 827 18.26 24.18 0.21
C ASP A 827 19.54 25.04 0.15
N GLN A 828 20.70 24.44 0.37
CA GLN A 828 21.99 25.10 0.42
C GLN A 828 22.89 24.72 -0.76
N ASP A 829 22.34 24.09 -1.80
CA ASP A 829 23.09 23.69 -2.98
C ASP A 829 23.88 24.90 -3.53
N PRO A 830 25.23 24.90 -3.39
CA PRO A 830 26.04 26.07 -3.68
C PRO A 830 26.19 26.33 -5.18
N GLY A 831 25.65 25.47 -6.05
CA GLY A 831 25.86 25.61 -7.47
C GLY A 831 27.21 25.03 -7.93
N ASP A 832 27.66 25.47 -9.11
CA ASP A 832 28.99 25.14 -9.61
C ASP A 832 30.09 25.83 -8.79
N ASP A 833 31.02 25.04 -8.25
CA ASP A 833 32.18 25.50 -7.47
C ASP A 833 33.23 26.30 -8.27
N ASP A 834 33.07 26.40 -9.60
CA ASP A 834 33.97 27.09 -10.53
C ASP A 834 33.34 28.38 -11.13
N THR A 835 32.30 28.93 -10.50
CA THR A 835 31.66 30.18 -10.95
C THR A 835 32.07 31.39 -10.11
N THR A 836 31.94 32.59 -10.69
CA THR A 836 32.27 33.86 -10.02
C THR A 836 31.40 34.05 -8.76
N PRO A 837 31.96 34.46 -7.61
CA PRO A 837 31.17 34.68 -6.39
C PRO A 837 29.98 35.62 -6.63
N GLY A 838 28.76 35.12 -6.42
CA GLY A 838 27.50 35.86 -6.61
C GLY A 838 26.62 35.43 -7.81
N GLU A 839 27.05 34.43 -8.60
CA GLU A 839 26.24 33.77 -9.66
C GLU A 839 25.85 32.31 -9.31
N GLU A 840 26.14 31.90 -8.06
CA GLU A 840 25.89 30.59 -7.44
C GLU A 840 24.39 30.32 -7.23
N VAL A 841 23.66 29.89 -8.27
CA VAL A 841 22.30 29.36 -8.10
C VAL A 841 22.31 27.86 -8.39
N GLY A 842 22.39 27.06 -7.33
CA GLY A 842 22.25 25.60 -7.38
C GLY A 842 20.80 25.14 -7.59
N ASP A 843 20.60 23.82 -7.70
CA ASP A 843 19.28 23.20 -7.87
C ASP A 843 18.60 23.02 -6.50
N THR A 844 18.18 24.11 -5.87
CA THR A 844 17.77 24.08 -4.44
C THR A 844 16.40 23.43 -4.17
N GLY A 845 15.64 23.08 -5.21
CA GLY A 845 14.29 22.55 -5.07
C GLY A 845 14.22 21.03 -4.85
N SER A 846 13.03 20.56 -4.47
CA SER A 846 12.69 19.13 -4.58
C SER A 846 12.71 18.69 -6.05
N GLN A 847 13.15 17.46 -6.29
CA GLN A 847 13.26 16.92 -7.64
C GLN A 847 12.06 16.03 -7.99
N SER A 848 11.61 16.13 -9.24
CA SER A 848 10.54 15.27 -9.78
C SER A 848 11.14 14.10 -10.55
N ARG A 849 10.60 12.89 -10.34
CA ARG A 849 10.89 11.69 -11.15
C ARG A 849 10.79 11.96 -12.66
N PHE A 850 9.90 12.87 -13.05
CA PHE A 850 9.66 13.17 -14.46
C PHE A 850 10.73 14.06 -15.12
N SER A 851 11.61 14.66 -14.29
CA SER A 851 12.77 15.42 -14.74
C SER A 851 14.03 14.58 -14.94
N ALA A 852 14.01 13.30 -14.56
CA ALA A 852 15.15 12.42 -14.77
C ALA A 852 15.44 12.26 -16.27
N MET A 853 16.71 12.28 -16.65
CA MET A 853 17.13 12.05 -18.03
C MET A 853 16.65 10.68 -18.51
N ARG A 854 16.14 10.63 -19.74
CA ARG A 854 15.58 9.42 -20.35
C ARG A 854 16.42 8.92 -21.52
N GLU A 855 16.77 9.82 -22.42
CA GLU A 855 17.53 9.52 -23.64
C GLU A 855 18.71 10.49 -23.82
N PHE A 856 19.84 10.00 -24.32
CA PHE A 856 21.03 10.82 -24.55
C PHE A 856 21.88 10.34 -25.74
N ARG A 857 22.81 11.19 -26.18
CA ARG A 857 23.87 10.85 -27.13
C ARG A 857 25.24 11.14 -26.54
N VAL A 858 26.22 10.36 -26.99
CA VAL A 858 27.62 10.60 -26.67
C VAL A 858 28.41 10.81 -27.96
N LEU A 859 29.17 11.90 -27.99
CA LEU A 859 30.09 12.22 -29.06
C LEU A 859 31.51 12.36 -28.50
N THR A 860 32.51 12.07 -29.32
CA THR A 860 33.93 12.20 -28.96
C THR A 860 34.68 13.12 -29.90
N CYS A 861 35.67 13.83 -29.39
CA CYS A 861 36.62 14.62 -30.16
C CYS A 861 38.06 14.37 -29.69
N ASN A 862 39.04 14.52 -30.59
CA ASN A 862 40.45 14.31 -30.31
C ASN A 862 41.31 15.51 -30.72
N ALA A 863 41.63 16.35 -29.74
CA ALA A 863 42.43 17.57 -29.89
C ALA A 863 43.92 17.29 -30.16
N LYS A 864 44.38 16.02 -30.16
CA LYS A 864 45.74 15.64 -30.57
C LYS A 864 45.87 15.44 -32.08
N THR A 865 44.76 15.46 -32.81
CA THR A 865 44.79 15.44 -34.27
C THR A 865 45.00 16.87 -34.80
N ALA A 866 45.70 17.01 -35.93
CA ALA A 866 46.14 18.32 -36.44
C ALA A 866 45.00 19.28 -36.88
N LEU A 867 43.74 18.90 -36.73
CA LEU A 867 42.56 19.57 -37.30
C LEU A 867 41.46 19.93 -36.29
N ALA A 868 41.59 19.55 -35.01
CA ALA A 868 40.53 19.76 -34.01
C ALA A 868 41.06 20.44 -32.74
N ASN A 869 40.28 21.38 -32.19
CA ASN A 869 40.48 21.95 -30.85
C ASN A 869 39.32 21.61 -29.90
N CYS A 870 38.36 20.82 -30.38
CA CYS A 870 37.18 20.34 -29.66
C CYS A 870 36.27 21.45 -29.11
N THR A 871 36.29 22.63 -29.75
CA THR A 871 35.41 23.75 -29.36
C THR A 871 34.15 23.87 -30.22
N THR A 872 34.13 23.31 -31.43
CA THR A 872 32.99 23.42 -32.35
C THR A 872 32.21 22.10 -32.51
N PRO A 873 30.88 22.12 -32.67
CA PRO A 873 30.08 20.90 -32.82
C PRO A 873 30.49 19.98 -33.98
N VAL A 874 31.05 20.53 -35.06
CA VAL A 874 31.43 19.76 -36.26
C VAL A 874 32.66 18.86 -36.04
N GLU A 875 33.42 19.09 -34.97
CA GLU A 875 34.62 18.32 -34.62
C GLU A 875 34.29 17.07 -33.79
N PHE A 876 33.05 16.96 -33.31
CA PHE A 876 32.59 15.84 -32.51
C PHE A 876 31.96 14.76 -33.39
N THR A 877 32.34 13.50 -33.15
CA THR A 877 31.76 12.34 -33.83
C THR A 877 30.91 11.55 -32.84
N GLN A 878 29.67 11.26 -33.20
CA GLN A 878 28.78 10.41 -32.39
C GLN A 878 29.32 8.99 -32.27
N VAL A 879 29.43 8.52 -31.03
CA VAL A 879 29.80 7.15 -30.67
C VAL A 879 28.65 6.39 -30.00
N TYR A 880 27.63 7.11 -29.49
CA TYR A 880 26.42 6.55 -28.90
C TYR A 880 25.14 7.36 -29.25
N PRO A 881 24.01 6.70 -29.58
CA PRO A 881 23.90 5.27 -29.84
C PRO A 881 24.74 4.90 -31.06
N VAL A 882 25.23 3.66 -31.09
CA VAL A 882 26.08 3.17 -32.19
C VAL A 882 25.26 3.17 -33.49
N PRO A 883 25.67 3.90 -34.55
CA PRO A 883 24.89 4.01 -35.78
C PRO A 883 24.52 2.64 -36.38
N GLY A 884 23.23 2.43 -36.63
CA GLY A 884 22.70 1.15 -37.13
C GLY A 884 22.23 0.18 -36.04
N SER A 885 22.42 0.51 -34.76
CA SER A 885 21.74 -0.17 -33.65
C SER A 885 20.30 0.35 -33.52
N PRO A 886 19.36 -0.45 -32.97
CA PRO A 886 18.04 0.05 -32.61
C PRO A 886 18.18 1.29 -31.73
N ALA A 887 17.27 2.26 -31.86
CA ALA A 887 17.14 3.31 -30.86
C ALA A 887 16.91 2.63 -29.50
N ALA A 888 17.82 2.86 -28.56
CA ALA A 888 17.68 2.35 -27.21
C ALA A 888 17.06 3.45 -26.37
N VAL A 889 16.12 3.07 -25.52
CA VAL A 889 15.68 3.90 -24.40
C VAL A 889 16.62 3.55 -23.24
N GLU A 890 17.41 4.50 -22.76
CA GLU A 890 18.41 4.21 -21.73
C GLU A 890 17.79 4.08 -20.33
N PHE A 891 16.90 5.01 -19.96
CA PHE A 891 16.19 5.01 -18.68
C PHE A 891 14.69 4.85 -18.89
N ASP A 892 14.28 3.64 -19.28
CA ASP A 892 12.87 3.34 -19.50
C ASP A 892 12.08 3.33 -18.19
N ALA A 893 10.96 4.05 -18.18
CA ALA A 893 10.06 4.19 -17.05
C ALA A 893 8.66 3.78 -17.49
N GLY A 894 8.12 2.71 -16.91
CA GLY A 894 6.76 2.25 -17.19
C GLY A 894 5.69 3.08 -16.49
N THR A 895 4.44 2.63 -16.59
CA THR A 895 3.35 3.10 -15.73
C THR A 895 3.46 2.47 -14.33
N PRO A 896 3.00 3.16 -13.27
CA PRO A 896 2.36 4.48 -13.30
C PRO A 896 3.36 5.65 -13.22
N ARG A 897 4.65 5.42 -12.95
CA ARG A 897 5.67 6.48 -12.79
C ARG A 897 7.10 5.95 -12.95
N PRO A 898 8.10 6.82 -13.17
CA PRO A 898 9.50 6.41 -13.10
C PRO A 898 9.90 5.89 -11.72
N LEU A 899 10.58 4.75 -11.68
CA LEU A 899 11.00 4.08 -10.45
C LEU A 899 12.51 4.25 -10.24
N ALA A 900 12.94 4.42 -8.99
CA ALA A 900 14.36 4.53 -8.63
C ALA A 900 15.26 3.44 -9.26
N PRO A 901 14.92 2.13 -9.23
CA PRO A 901 15.73 1.08 -9.89
C PRO A 901 16.01 1.31 -11.37
N ASN A 902 15.17 2.08 -12.06
CA ASN A 902 15.31 2.32 -13.49
C ASN A 902 16.23 3.49 -13.81
N LEU A 903 16.56 4.32 -12.80
CA LEU A 903 17.29 5.58 -12.93
C LEU A 903 18.75 5.50 -12.47
N ILE A 904 19.12 4.46 -11.72
CA ILE A 904 20.51 4.24 -11.26
C ILE A 904 21.49 4.02 -12.43
N ILE A 905 22.78 4.12 -12.14
CA ILE A 905 23.86 4.07 -13.13
C ILE A 905 23.80 2.82 -14.00
N LYS A 906 23.87 3.00 -15.32
CA LYS A 906 23.88 1.93 -16.34
C LYS A 906 25.12 2.05 -17.21
N GLU A 907 25.60 0.90 -17.71
CA GLU A 907 26.73 0.84 -18.65
C GLU A 907 26.25 0.71 -20.09
N PHE A 908 26.89 1.46 -20.99
CA PHE A 908 26.60 1.49 -22.41
C PHE A 908 27.87 1.21 -23.22
N ASP A 909 27.76 0.28 -24.17
CA ASP A 909 28.77 0.04 -25.18
C ASP A 909 28.74 1.17 -26.22
N VAL A 910 29.91 1.73 -26.53
CA VAL A 910 30.03 2.83 -27.50
C VAL A 910 31.00 2.44 -28.60
N LYS A 911 30.92 3.11 -29.73
CA LYS A 911 31.90 2.90 -30.79
C LYS A 911 33.29 3.36 -30.32
N ASP A 912 34.22 2.43 -30.17
CA ASP A 912 35.62 2.68 -29.84
C ASP A 912 36.20 3.88 -30.58
N SER A 913 36.66 4.87 -29.82
CA SER A 913 37.35 6.05 -30.36
C SER A 913 38.43 6.54 -29.41
N MET A 914 39.53 7.06 -29.97
CA MET A 914 40.53 7.78 -29.17
C MET A 914 40.06 9.23 -29.01
N ALA A 915 39.87 9.70 -27.79
CA ALA A 915 39.30 11.00 -27.49
C ALA A 915 40.11 11.76 -26.44
N THR A 916 40.17 13.08 -26.57
CA THR A 916 40.54 13.98 -25.47
C THR A 916 39.30 14.59 -24.82
N HIS A 917 38.18 14.66 -25.55
CA HIS A 917 36.94 15.25 -25.03
C HIS A 917 35.76 14.35 -25.34
N VAL A 918 34.82 14.28 -24.39
CA VAL A 918 33.53 13.60 -24.53
C VAL A 918 32.42 14.61 -24.36
N ARG A 919 31.41 14.54 -25.22
CA ARG A 919 30.23 15.39 -25.17
C ARG A 919 28.99 14.55 -24.93
N LEU A 920 28.27 14.85 -23.86
CA LEU A 920 26.95 14.31 -23.56
C LEU A 920 25.90 15.31 -24.05
N ILE A 921 24.94 14.81 -24.82
CA ILE A 921 23.78 15.57 -25.29
C ILE A 921 22.55 14.88 -24.74
N ALA A 922 21.83 15.53 -23.83
CA ALA A 922 20.59 15.00 -23.26
C ALA A 922 19.43 15.31 -24.23
N LEU A 923 18.71 14.29 -24.68
CA LEU A 923 17.66 14.44 -25.70
C LEU A 923 16.30 14.62 -25.06
N ASP A 924 15.97 13.75 -24.11
CA ASP A 924 14.66 13.70 -23.48
C ASP A 924 14.76 13.46 -21.98
N ASN A 925 13.80 14.01 -21.24
CA ASN A 925 13.47 13.57 -19.90
C ASN A 925 12.28 12.59 -19.95
N GLN A 926 11.83 12.13 -18.79
CA GLN A 926 10.70 11.20 -18.73
C GLN A 926 9.40 11.82 -19.28
N CYS A 927 9.13 13.11 -19.05
CA CYS A 927 7.96 13.78 -19.62
C CYS A 927 8.00 13.92 -21.15
N THR A 928 9.15 14.21 -21.77
CA THR A 928 9.22 14.48 -23.22
C THR A 928 9.34 13.21 -24.05
N GLY A 929 10.04 12.19 -23.54
CA GLY A 929 10.33 10.98 -24.30
C GLY A 929 9.44 9.77 -24.00
N GLN A 930 8.63 9.77 -22.93
CA GLN A 930 7.78 8.62 -22.60
C GLN A 930 6.35 8.79 -23.14
N ALA A 931 6.03 8.03 -24.19
CA ALA A 931 4.72 8.10 -24.86
C ALA A 931 3.56 7.70 -23.93
N ALA A 932 3.79 6.81 -22.96
CA ALA A 932 2.77 6.45 -21.97
C ALA A 932 2.31 7.63 -21.09
N TYR A 933 3.08 8.72 -21.05
CA TYR A 933 2.76 9.92 -20.29
C TYR A 933 2.14 11.05 -21.13
N HIS A 934 1.92 10.81 -22.43
CA HIS A 934 1.32 11.76 -23.39
C HIS A 934 -0.14 11.42 -23.65
N ILE A 935 -0.90 11.23 -22.58
CA ILE A 935 -2.30 10.82 -22.65
C ILE A 935 -3.24 12.01 -22.45
N ASP A 936 -4.40 11.89 -23.10
CA ASP A 936 -5.55 12.80 -23.00
C ASP A 936 -6.70 11.92 -22.49
N ASP A 937 -7.31 12.31 -21.38
CA ASP A 937 -8.47 11.64 -20.80
C ASP A 937 -9.74 12.47 -21.06
N ALA A 938 -10.91 11.95 -20.69
CA ALA A 938 -12.17 12.67 -20.88
C ALA A 938 -12.55 13.57 -19.68
N ASP A 939 -11.65 13.80 -18.71
CA ASP A 939 -11.87 14.75 -17.61
C ASP A 939 -11.56 16.19 -18.09
N PRO A 940 -12.58 17.05 -18.30
CA PRO A 940 -12.36 18.39 -18.82
C PRO A 940 -11.63 19.33 -17.85
N THR A 941 -11.43 18.92 -16.59
CA THR A 941 -10.75 19.70 -15.56
C THR A 941 -9.29 19.30 -15.36
N ASN A 942 -8.90 18.14 -15.87
CA ASN A 942 -7.57 17.59 -15.78
C ASN A 942 -6.86 17.68 -17.14
N ASN A 943 -5.55 17.85 -17.15
CA ASN A 943 -4.75 17.65 -18.34
C ASN A 943 -3.64 16.68 -18.00
N ALA A 944 -3.82 15.42 -18.42
CA ALA A 944 -2.92 14.32 -18.09
C ALA A 944 -1.61 14.33 -18.88
N ASP A 945 -1.49 15.13 -19.94
CA ASP A 945 -0.31 15.14 -20.79
C ASP A 945 0.87 15.77 -20.06
N CYS A 946 1.92 14.97 -19.78
CA CYS A 946 3.15 15.40 -19.09
C CYS A 946 3.80 16.63 -19.74
N ARG A 947 3.65 16.79 -21.06
CA ARG A 947 4.25 17.90 -21.83
C ARG A 947 3.61 19.24 -21.54
N THR A 948 2.44 19.24 -20.89
CA THR A 948 1.78 20.47 -20.41
C THR A 948 2.25 20.87 -19.01
N SER A 949 2.95 19.97 -18.32
CA SER A 949 3.53 20.25 -17.01
C SER A 949 4.82 21.09 -17.14
N PRO A 950 5.21 21.83 -16.08
CA PRO A 950 6.50 22.52 -16.05
C PRO A 950 7.72 21.59 -16.19
N GLN A 951 7.58 20.29 -15.93
CA GLN A 951 8.69 19.34 -15.97
C GLN A 951 9.20 19.11 -17.39
N VAL A 952 8.46 19.47 -18.44
CA VAL A 952 8.94 19.48 -19.83
C VAL A 952 10.22 20.31 -20.03
N ASN A 953 10.51 21.25 -19.11
CA ASN A 953 11.65 22.16 -19.19
C ASN A 953 12.82 21.79 -18.25
N ASN A 954 12.71 20.69 -17.49
CA ASN A 954 13.69 20.33 -16.46
C ASN A 954 14.31 18.96 -16.78
N LEU A 955 15.65 18.88 -16.77
CA LEU A 955 16.38 17.63 -16.99
C LEU A 955 17.50 17.48 -15.96
N ARG A 956 17.68 16.26 -15.43
CA ARG A 956 18.69 15.95 -14.42
C ARG A 956 19.40 14.63 -14.71
N ALA A 957 20.70 14.60 -14.45
CA ALA A 957 21.52 13.39 -14.47
C ALA A 957 22.55 13.43 -13.33
N ALA A 958 22.82 12.28 -12.73
CA ALA A 958 23.70 12.20 -11.57
C ALA A 958 25.17 12.03 -11.94
N GLU A 959 25.48 11.19 -12.92
CA GLU A 959 26.88 10.79 -13.15
C GLU A 959 27.12 10.39 -14.61
N LEU A 960 28.32 10.70 -15.10
CA LEU A 960 28.89 10.30 -16.39
C LEU A 960 30.31 9.76 -16.17
N GLN A 961 30.49 8.47 -16.41
CA GLN A 961 31.78 7.80 -16.38
C GLN A 961 32.23 7.48 -17.81
N VAL A 962 33.49 7.77 -18.13
CA VAL A 962 34.11 7.49 -19.42
C VAL A 962 35.23 6.48 -19.23
N LEU A 963 35.07 5.27 -19.78
CA LEU A 963 35.95 4.15 -19.51
C LEU A 963 36.53 3.60 -20.83
N SER A 964 37.77 3.10 -20.76
CA SER A 964 38.39 2.42 -21.90
C SER A 964 37.87 1.00 -22.10
N HIS A 965 37.48 0.32 -21.02
CA HIS A 965 37.03 -1.07 -21.03
C HIS A 965 35.98 -1.30 -19.93
N ALA A 966 35.23 -2.40 -20.03
CA ALA A 966 34.34 -2.83 -18.95
C ALA A 966 35.13 -3.29 -17.72
N GLY A 967 34.62 -3.00 -16.53
CA GLY A 967 35.13 -3.60 -15.29
C GLY A 967 34.89 -5.11 -15.25
N SER A 968 35.68 -5.82 -14.45
CA SER A 968 35.64 -7.28 -14.39
C SER A 968 35.82 -7.80 -12.97
N THR A 969 35.55 -9.10 -12.75
CA THR A 969 35.75 -9.73 -11.44
C THR A 969 36.63 -10.95 -11.55
N ALA A 970 37.55 -11.10 -10.60
CA ALA A 970 38.35 -12.30 -10.43
C ALA A 970 38.33 -12.72 -8.95
N VAL A 971 37.99 -13.99 -8.72
CA VAL A 971 38.11 -14.59 -7.39
C VAL A 971 39.49 -15.23 -7.30
N VAL A 972 40.31 -14.75 -6.36
CA VAL A 972 41.60 -15.38 -6.06
C VAL A 972 41.39 -16.29 -4.85
N GLN A 973 41.55 -17.60 -5.05
CA GLN A 973 41.63 -18.54 -3.94
C GLN A 973 43.02 -18.43 -3.28
N ASP A 974 43.01 -18.27 -1.96
CA ASP A 974 44.10 -18.27 -0.98
C ASP A 974 44.92 -16.99 -0.74
N PRO A 975 45.08 -16.60 0.54
CA PRO A 975 46.38 -16.32 1.12
C PRO A 975 46.97 -17.59 1.73
N VAL A 976 48.22 -17.90 1.35
CA VAL A 976 49.15 -18.75 2.13
C VAL A 976 49.34 -18.16 3.52
#